data_AF-A0A2J7QMF5-F1
#
_entry.id   AF-A0A2J7QMF5-F1
#
_cell.length_a   1.000
_cell.length_b   1.000
_cell.length_c   1.000
_cell.angle_alpha   90.00
_cell.angle_beta   90.00
_cell.angle_gamma   90.00
#
_symmetry.space_group_name_H-M   'P 1'
#
loop_
_entity.id
_entity.type
_entity.pdbx_description
1 polymer ?
#
loop_
_entity_poly.entity_id
_entity_poly.type
_entity_poly.pdbx_seq_one_letter_code
_entity_poly.pdbx_strand_id
1 'polypeptide(L)'
;MLCEDPVSMLALHIPEEDRCIDILELIEMERLLSFHAHTLTLYAALCYQSNYRAAHALCLHVDQKQLLYAICSEYMSGPLRQGFYDLLIALHLESHATTMEVCKNEYIIPLGPELKGLYDDPEMGHSLRSLRTESVRPQMKMTDIAETVDNIKSLYSPYFPLDVVKNFVMTALDEAVQINQVHNRDPIGGSNENLFLPLLKLVDRLLLVGMLTDEDVVKLLIMIDPETWDDSFQKDGKDEHRKGLLHMKMAEGAKLQMCYLLQHLCDIQLRHRVESIIAFSHDFIGDLQTDQLRRYIEIKQSDLPSAVAAKKTREFRCPPREQMNAILGFKNLEGEDRENCPCGEDLSEHLTKFHEKLMYYVSLSALQEPEEPEEPAAGAVKPGPFKRLCNIINAVKELEIEPKEEDEPQKKSPEEVFRKILISTIVRWAEESQIETPKLVREMFSLLVRQYDSIGELIRALQKTYVINSKTKDDVSQMWVGLSQIRSLLPVQMSQEEEGLMRERLWKLVNNHTFFQHPDLIRILRVHENVMAVMMNTLGRRAQAQSDTQVQTQATGQEGEAPPKEKDTSHEMVVACCRFLCYFCRTSRQNQKAMFDHFAFLLENSNILLSRPSLRGSTPLDVAYSSLMENTELALALREHYLEKIAIYLSRCGLQSNSELLEKGYPDLGWDPVEGERYLDFLRFCVWVNGESVEENANLVIRLLIRRPECLGPALRGEGEGLLRAIIDANKMSERIADRRKLMDEAEGTMSVLQFEHPLPESDEDEDYIDTGAAILNFYCTLVDLLGRCAPDASVIAQGKNESLRARAILRSLVPLEDLQGVLSLRFTQTNPAAGEERPKSDMPSGLIPGNKQSIVLFLERVYGIETQELFYKLLEDAFLPDLRAATMLDRVSRKPYN
;
A
#
# COMPACT_ATOMS: atom_id res chain seq x y z
N MET A 1 -56.29 -3.31 39.08
CA MET A 1 -54.90 -2.90 39.36
C MET A 1 -54.35 -2.32 38.09
N LEU A 2 -53.82 -1.10 38.12
CA LEU A 2 -53.03 -0.54 37.03
C LEU A 2 -51.57 -0.81 37.42
N CYS A 3 -50.82 -1.45 36.53
CA CYS A 3 -49.37 -1.58 36.63
C CYS A 3 -48.80 -0.59 35.61
N GLU A 4 -48.25 0.53 36.08
CA GLU A 4 -47.78 1.62 35.23
C GLU A 4 -46.31 1.42 34.81
N ASP A 5 -45.53 0.64 35.57
CA ASP A 5 -44.11 0.43 35.34
C ASP A 5 -43.81 -1.00 34.85
N PRO A 6 -43.42 -1.20 33.58
CA PRO A 6 -43.01 -2.50 33.08
C PRO A 6 -41.60 -2.86 33.58
N VAL A 7 -41.45 -4.02 34.22
CA VAL A 7 -40.15 -4.59 34.60
C VAL A 7 -39.83 -5.77 33.70
N SER A 8 -38.74 -5.66 32.93
CA SER A 8 -38.19 -6.75 32.11
C SER A 8 -37.14 -7.54 32.88
N MET A 9 -37.09 -8.85 32.67
CA MET A 9 -36.01 -9.71 33.16
C MET A 9 -35.42 -10.53 32.01
N LEU A 10 -34.14 -10.88 32.13
CA LEU A 10 -33.45 -11.76 31.18
C LEU A 10 -33.33 -13.15 31.79
N ALA A 11 -33.95 -14.14 31.16
CA ALA A 11 -33.93 -15.53 31.62
C ALA A 11 -33.19 -16.42 30.61
N LEU A 12 -32.45 -17.40 31.14
CA LEU A 12 -31.74 -18.43 30.39
C LEU A 12 -32.60 -19.70 30.36
N HIS A 13 -32.82 -20.26 29.17
CA HIS A 13 -33.46 -21.56 28.99
C HIS A 13 -32.39 -22.64 28.91
N ILE A 14 -32.49 -23.67 29.75
CA ILE A 14 -31.65 -24.87 29.70
C ILE A 14 -32.41 -25.96 28.95
N PRO A 15 -32.05 -26.30 27.70
CA PRO A 15 -32.83 -27.22 26.88
C PRO A 15 -32.88 -28.64 27.44
N GLU A 16 -31.81 -29.11 28.09
CA GLU A 16 -31.72 -30.48 28.64
C GLU A 16 -32.69 -30.70 29.81
N GLU A 17 -32.97 -29.64 30.59
CA GLU A 17 -33.82 -29.70 31.77
C GLU A 17 -35.21 -29.07 31.52
N ASP A 18 -35.42 -28.49 30.34
CA ASP A 18 -36.58 -27.67 29.96
C ASP A 18 -37.01 -26.68 31.05
N ARG A 19 -36.03 -25.94 31.59
CA ARG A 19 -36.24 -24.98 32.68
C ARG A 19 -35.65 -23.62 32.35
N CYS A 20 -36.24 -22.58 32.95
CA CYS A 20 -35.73 -21.20 32.88
C CYS A 20 -35.10 -20.79 34.21
N ILE A 21 -34.01 -20.04 34.15
CA ILE A 21 -33.29 -19.46 35.30
C ILE A 21 -33.10 -17.97 35.02
N ASP A 22 -33.22 -17.10 36.02
CA ASP A 22 -32.81 -15.70 35.87
C ASP A 22 -31.29 -15.62 35.63
N ILE A 23 -30.84 -14.77 34.70
CA ILE A 23 -29.42 -14.58 34.44
C ILE A 23 -28.66 -14.10 35.69
N LEU A 24 -29.33 -13.39 36.61
CA LEU A 24 -28.74 -12.91 37.85
C LEU A 24 -28.46 -14.04 38.84
N GLU A 25 -29.24 -15.13 38.82
CA GLU A 25 -29.02 -16.31 39.68
C GLU A 25 -27.73 -17.06 39.32
N LEU A 26 -27.15 -16.82 38.14
CA LEU A 26 -25.86 -17.42 37.76
C LEU A 26 -24.73 -17.05 38.71
N ILE A 27 -24.84 -15.94 39.47
CA ILE A 27 -23.83 -15.57 40.46
C ILE A 27 -23.67 -16.64 41.55
N GLU A 28 -24.72 -17.40 41.86
CA GLU A 28 -24.68 -18.51 42.82
C GLU A 28 -24.25 -19.84 42.16
N MET A 29 -24.25 -19.91 40.82
CA MET A 29 -23.98 -21.12 40.04
C MET A 29 -22.71 -21.00 39.20
N GLU A 30 -21.54 -21.03 39.85
CA GLU A 30 -20.23 -20.78 39.24
C GLU A 30 -19.94 -21.60 37.96
N ARG A 31 -20.35 -22.88 37.91
CA ARG A 31 -20.14 -23.73 36.72
C ARG A 31 -20.92 -23.23 35.50
N LEU A 32 -22.17 -22.85 35.69
CA LEU A 32 -23.03 -22.35 34.62
C LEU A 32 -22.62 -20.92 34.21
N LEU A 33 -22.23 -20.10 35.19
CA LEU A 33 -21.66 -18.78 34.97
C LEU A 33 -20.44 -18.84 34.05
N SER A 34 -19.47 -19.70 34.40
CA SER A 34 -18.26 -19.90 33.62
C SER A 34 -18.59 -20.43 32.22
N PHE A 35 -19.48 -21.42 32.11
CA PHE A 35 -19.91 -21.95 30.81
C PHE A 35 -20.53 -20.87 29.92
N HIS A 36 -21.42 -20.04 30.45
CA HIS A 36 -22.06 -18.97 29.68
C HIS A 36 -21.05 -17.86 29.31
N ALA A 37 -20.16 -17.48 30.22
CA ALA A 37 -19.08 -16.53 29.91
C ALA A 37 -18.21 -17.01 28.74
N HIS A 38 -17.80 -18.29 28.72
CA HIS A 38 -17.06 -18.87 27.59
C HIS A 38 -17.89 -18.94 26.31
N THR A 39 -19.21 -19.11 26.41
CA THR A 39 -20.12 -19.07 25.26
C THR A 39 -20.16 -17.68 24.63
N LEU A 40 -20.20 -16.61 25.44
CA LEU A 40 -20.10 -15.24 24.95
C LEU A 40 -18.74 -14.97 24.29
N THR A 41 -17.66 -15.46 24.89
CA THR A 41 -16.31 -15.39 24.29
C THR A 41 -16.24 -16.12 22.95
N LEU A 42 -16.90 -17.28 22.83
CA LEU A 42 -16.99 -18.02 21.58
C LEU A 42 -17.75 -17.22 20.51
N TYR A 43 -18.86 -16.58 20.86
CA TYR A 43 -19.59 -15.71 19.93
C TYR A 43 -18.73 -14.54 19.44
N ALA A 44 -18.01 -13.88 20.34
CA ALA A 44 -17.07 -12.83 19.97
C ALA A 44 -15.95 -13.35 19.04
N ALA A 45 -15.46 -14.57 19.28
CA ALA A 45 -14.44 -15.20 18.43
C ALA A 45 -14.96 -15.56 17.02
N LEU A 46 -16.24 -15.95 16.88
CA LEU A 46 -16.85 -16.23 15.57
C LEU A 46 -16.95 -14.96 14.69
N CYS A 47 -17.10 -13.79 15.31
CA CYS A 47 -17.15 -12.48 14.64
C CYS A 47 -15.76 -11.89 14.34
N TYR A 48 -14.68 -12.60 14.69
CA TYR A 48 -13.33 -12.09 14.52
C TYR A 48 -13.01 -11.74 13.05
N GLN A 49 -12.22 -10.67 12.85
CA GLN A 49 -11.76 -10.20 11.53
C GLN A 49 -12.87 -9.90 10.49
N SER A 50 -13.94 -9.22 10.89
CA SER A 50 -14.98 -8.72 9.97
C SER A 50 -15.83 -9.83 9.32
N ASN A 51 -16.04 -10.94 10.02
CA ASN A 51 -17.00 -11.97 9.58
C ASN A 51 -18.45 -11.49 9.78
N TYR A 52 -18.91 -10.63 8.87
CA TYR A 52 -20.25 -10.05 8.95
C TYR A 52 -21.37 -11.09 8.82
N ARG A 53 -21.13 -12.20 8.12
CA ARG A 53 -22.11 -13.31 8.04
C ARG A 53 -22.40 -13.89 9.42
N ALA A 54 -21.36 -14.20 10.18
CA ALA A 54 -21.51 -14.69 11.54
C ALA A 54 -22.16 -13.63 12.45
N ALA A 55 -21.77 -12.36 12.31
CA ALA A 55 -22.35 -11.28 13.10
C ALA A 55 -23.87 -11.13 12.88
N HIS A 56 -24.32 -11.17 11.63
CA HIS A 56 -25.75 -11.13 11.29
C HIS A 56 -26.52 -12.35 11.81
N ALA A 57 -25.96 -13.55 11.68
CA ALA A 57 -26.58 -14.77 12.21
C ALA A 57 -26.67 -14.76 13.75
N LEU A 58 -25.64 -14.24 14.43
CA LEU A 58 -25.61 -14.14 15.89
C LEU A 58 -26.62 -13.14 16.45
N CYS A 59 -27.00 -12.11 15.68
CA CYS A 59 -28.08 -11.19 16.07
C CYS A 59 -29.46 -11.86 16.18
N LEU A 60 -29.63 -13.07 15.61
CA LEU A 60 -30.84 -13.88 15.80
C LEU A 60 -30.82 -14.66 17.13
N HIS A 61 -29.63 -14.93 17.67
CA HIS A 61 -29.45 -15.63 18.93
C HIS A 61 -29.43 -14.67 20.13
N VAL A 62 -28.80 -13.51 19.96
CA VAL A 62 -28.75 -12.44 20.96
C VAL A 62 -29.33 -11.19 20.32
N ASP A 63 -30.53 -10.81 20.75
CA ASP A 63 -31.21 -9.67 20.17
C ASP A 63 -30.68 -8.33 20.74
N GLN A 64 -31.05 -7.25 20.06
CA GLN A 64 -30.66 -5.89 20.46
C GLN A 64 -31.15 -5.52 21.86
N LYS A 65 -32.33 -6.00 22.28
CA LYS A 65 -32.94 -5.64 23.58
C LYS A 65 -32.21 -6.35 24.73
N GLN A 66 -31.82 -7.60 24.53
CA GLN A 66 -31.04 -8.42 25.46
C GLN A 66 -29.67 -7.80 25.69
N LEU A 67 -28.98 -7.37 24.63
CA LEU A 67 -27.68 -6.68 24.74
C LEU A 67 -27.82 -5.36 25.51
N LEU A 68 -28.81 -4.53 25.17
CA LEU A 68 -29.04 -3.27 25.89
C LEU A 68 -29.37 -3.49 27.36
N TYR A 69 -30.22 -4.49 27.68
CA TYR A 69 -30.53 -4.85 29.06
C TYR A 69 -29.29 -5.32 29.83
N ALA A 70 -28.48 -6.20 29.23
CA ALA A 70 -27.28 -6.75 29.88
C ALA A 70 -26.22 -5.67 30.17
N ILE A 71 -26.09 -4.68 29.28
CA ILE A 71 -25.11 -3.59 29.40
C ILE A 71 -25.54 -2.55 30.44
N CYS A 72 -26.84 -2.28 30.54
CA CYS A 72 -27.42 -1.33 31.48
C CYS A 72 -27.64 -1.90 32.90
N SER A 73 -27.61 -3.22 33.06
CA SER A 73 -27.87 -3.86 34.35
C SER A 73 -26.72 -3.67 35.34
N GLU A 74 -27.03 -3.11 36.50
CA GLU A 74 -26.09 -2.88 37.60
C GLU A 74 -25.76 -4.15 38.40
N TYR A 75 -26.59 -5.19 38.28
CA TYR A 75 -26.46 -6.40 39.10
C TYR A 75 -25.76 -7.55 38.36
N MET A 76 -25.32 -7.33 37.13
CA MET A 76 -24.62 -8.36 36.35
C MET A 76 -23.30 -8.74 37.00
N SER A 77 -23.03 -10.04 37.05
CA SER A 77 -21.76 -10.57 37.52
C SER A 77 -20.61 -10.13 36.60
N GLY A 78 -19.42 -9.93 37.17
CA GLY A 78 -18.25 -9.44 36.46
C GLY A 78 -17.94 -10.16 35.13
N PRO A 79 -17.82 -11.51 35.12
CA PRO A 79 -17.52 -12.26 33.90
C PRO A 79 -18.58 -12.09 32.80
N LEU A 80 -19.87 -12.08 33.16
CA LEU A 80 -20.95 -11.89 32.19
C LEU A 80 -20.97 -10.46 31.67
N ARG A 81 -20.79 -9.48 32.56
CA ARG A 81 -20.72 -8.07 32.18
C ARG A 81 -19.61 -7.86 31.16
N GLN A 82 -18.39 -8.33 31.43
CA GLN A 82 -17.29 -8.25 30.47
C GLN A 82 -17.65 -8.96 29.15
N GLY A 83 -18.22 -10.18 29.22
CA GLY A 83 -18.61 -10.95 28.04
C GLY A 83 -19.64 -10.24 27.15
N PHE A 84 -20.66 -9.60 27.72
CA PHE A 84 -21.69 -8.87 26.95
C PHE A 84 -21.15 -7.58 26.32
N TYR A 85 -20.31 -6.83 27.03
CA TYR A 85 -19.65 -5.65 26.46
C TYR A 85 -18.72 -6.05 25.32
N ASP A 86 -17.93 -7.11 25.50
CA ASP A 86 -17.03 -7.63 24.49
C ASP A 86 -17.79 -8.18 23.27
N LEU A 87 -18.94 -8.82 23.47
CA LEU A 87 -19.81 -9.27 22.40
C LEU A 87 -20.39 -8.11 21.60
N LEU A 88 -20.87 -7.03 22.25
CA LEU A 88 -21.35 -5.83 21.56
C LEU A 88 -20.24 -5.22 20.71
N ILE A 89 -19.04 -5.10 21.27
CA ILE A 89 -17.89 -4.56 20.56
C ILE A 89 -17.56 -5.45 19.35
N ALA A 90 -17.45 -6.77 19.54
CA ALA A 90 -17.11 -7.71 18.46
C ALA A 90 -18.13 -7.72 17.32
N LEU A 91 -19.43 -7.64 17.64
CA LEU A 91 -20.50 -7.66 16.65
C LEU A 91 -20.60 -6.36 15.84
N HIS A 92 -20.55 -5.22 16.52
CA HIS A 92 -20.98 -3.95 15.93
C HIS A 92 -19.82 -2.97 15.69
N LEU A 93 -18.77 -2.97 16.51
CA LEU A 93 -17.77 -1.88 16.52
C LEU A 93 -16.39 -2.33 16.04
N GLU A 94 -15.96 -3.54 16.39
CA GLU A 94 -14.57 -4.00 16.28
C GLU A 94 -14.06 -3.92 14.83
N SER A 95 -14.83 -4.39 13.85
CA SER A 95 -14.41 -4.38 12.45
C SER A 95 -14.08 -2.96 11.94
N HIS A 96 -14.93 -1.98 12.26
CA HIS A 96 -14.69 -0.60 11.87
C HIS A 96 -13.58 0.04 12.73
N ALA A 97 -13.52 -0.24 14.03
CA ALA A 97 -12.46 0.23 14.90
C ALA A 97 -11.07 -0.27 14.46
N THR A 98 -10.93 -1.55 14.12
CA THR A 98 -9.69 -2.12 13.55
C THR A 98 -9.33 -1.45 12.23
N THR A 99 -10.31 -1.15 11.37
CA THR A 99 -10.08 -0.41 10.13
C THR A 99 -9.49 0.98 10.40
N MET A 100 -10.04 1.69 11.39
CA MET A 100 -9.55 2.99 11.81
C MET A 100 -8.14 2.93 12.39
N GLU A 101 -7.84 1.93 13.21
CA GLU A 101 -6.50 1.71 13.77
C GLU A 101 -5.45 1.43 12.69
N VAL A 102 -5.76 0.57 11.70
CA VAL A 102 -4.85 0.24 10.60
C VAL A 102 -4.51 1.48 9.78
N CYS A 103 -5.48 2.37 9.60
CA CYS A 103 -5.33 3.53 8.74
C CYS A 103 -5.05 4.85 9.49
N LYS A 104 -4.81 4.80 10.80
CA LYS A 104 -4.63 6.00 11.64
C LYS A 104 -3.49 6.91 11.21
N ASN A 105 -2.48 6.34 10.56
CA ASN A 105 -1.26 7.04 10.11
C ASN A 105 -1.35 7.59 8.67
N GLU A 106 -2.56 7.63 8.10
CA GLU A 106 -2.83 8.13 6.76
C GLU A 106 -3.50 9.49 6.84
N TYR A 107 -2.86 10.50 6.28
CA TYR A 107 -3.32 11.88 6.33
C TYR A 107 -3.60 12.34 4.91
N ILE A 108 -4.85 12.21 4.46
CA ILE A 108 -5.28 12.67 3.14
C ILE A 108 -6.15 13.90 3.32
N ILE A 109 -5.62 15.08 2.98
CA ILE A 109 -6.25 16.36 3.30
C ILE A 109 -6.73 17.03 2.02
N PRO A 110 -8.04 17.29 1.86
CA PRO A 110 -8.57 18.05 0.74
C PRO A 110 -8.35 19.55 0.95
N LEU A 111 -7.80 20.22 -0.07
CA LEU A 111 -7.70 21.68 -0.08
C LEU A 111 -9.05 22.29 -0.42
N GLY A 112 -9.61 23.04 0.53
CA GLY A 112 -10.87 23.74 0.39
C GLY A 112 -11.01 24.87 1.41
N PRO A 113 -12.07 25.70 1.27
CA PRO A 113 -12.37 26.76 2.24
C PRO A 113 -12.72 26.21 3.62
N GLU A 114 -13.22 24.98 3.70
CA GLU A 114 -13.55 24.27 4.95
C GLU A 114 -12.31 24.10 5.84
N LEU A 115 -11.19 23.64 5.27
CA LEU A 115 -9.92 23.49 5.97
C LEU A 115 -9.42 24.82 6.53
N LYS A 116 -9.55 25.91 5.76
CA LYS A 116 -9.13 27.24 6.20
C LYS A 116 -9.97 27.73 7.37
N GLY A 117 -11.30 27.70 7.20
CA GLY A 117 -12.22 28.17 8.24
C GLY A 117 -12.07 27.42 9.56
N LEU A 118 -11.63 26.15 9.52
CA LEU A 118 -11.40 25.37 10.73
C LEU A 118 -10.14 25.79 11.50
N TYR A 119 -9.09 26.22 10.81
CA TYR A 119 -7.78 26.56 11.41
C TYR A 119 -7.48 28.07 11.42
N ASP A 120 -8.46 28.91 11.08
CA ASP A 120 -8.42 30.35 11.35
C ASP A 120 -8.31 30.62 12.87
N ASP A 121 -8.90 29.74 13.69
CA ASP A 121 -8.71 29.72 15.14
C ASP A 121 -7.36 29.07 15.50
N PRO A 122 -6.41 29.81 16.12
CA PRO A 122 -5.11 29.26 16.49
C PRO A 122 -5.17 28.15 17.53
N GLU A 123 -6.23 28.06 18.36
CA GLU A 123 -6.36 27.00 19.38
C GLU A 123 -6.65 25.63 18.75
N MET A 124 -7.28 25.62 17.57
CA MET A 124 -7.63 24.40 16.85
C MET A 124 -6.40 23.63 16.34
N GLY A 125 -5.27 24.30 16.11
CA GLY A 125 -4.05 23.68 15.58
C GLY A 125 -3.38 22.68 16.53
N HIS A 126 -3.71 22.71 17.82
CA HIS A 126 -3.14 21.82 18.85
C HIS A 126 -4.19 21.16 19.75
N SER A 127 -5.48 21.31 19.41
CA SER A 127 -6.58 20.95 20.30
C SER A 127 -6.67 19.44 20.57
N LEU A 128 -7.00 19.10 21.82
CA LEU A 128 -7.48 17.77 22.22
C LEU A 128 -9.01 17.71 22.35
N ARG A 129 -9.69 18.88 22.30
CA ARG A 129 -11.13 19.03 22.61
C ARG A 129 -12.02 18.81 21.39
N SER A 130 -11.51 19.10 20.20
CA SER A 130 -12.28 19.03 18.95
C SER A 130 -12.01 17.71 18.21
N LEU A 131 -13.06 17.10 17.68
CA LEU A 131 -13.00 15.93 16.80
C LEU A 131 -13.15 16.29 15.32
N ARG A 132 -13.47 17.55 15.02
CA ARG A 132 -13.70 18.03 13.66
C ARG A 132 -12.38 18.13 12.92
N THR A 133 -12.28 17.41 11.81
CA THR A 133 -11.09 17.32 10.96
C THR A 133 -11.52 17.25 9.50
N GLU A 134 -10.76 17.83 8.58
CA GLU A 134 -11.06 17.75 7.14
C GLU A 134 -10.45 16.53 6.44
N SER A 135 -9.54 15.81 7.10
CA SER A 135 -8.96 14.57 6.58
C SER A 135 -10.02 13.55 6.13
N VAL A 136 -9.80 12.95 4.95
CA VAL A 136 -10.67 11.88 4.44
C VAL A 136 -10.53 10.64 5.33
N ARG A 137 -11.63 10.26 5.98
CA ARG A 137 -11.73 9.09 6.86
C ARG A 137 -12.86 8.17 6.39
N PRO A 138 -12.79 6.86 6.67
CA PRO A 138 -13.89 5.96 6.37
C PRO A 138 -15.06 6.30 7.26
N GLN A 139 -16.25 6.15 6.71
CA GLN A 139 -17.49 6.28 7.46
C GLN A 139 -18.01 4.89 7.76
N MET A 140 -18.46 4.70 8.99
CA MET A 140 -19.15 3.47 9.37
C MET A 140 -20.43 3.33 8.55
N LYS A 141 -20.64 2.14 8.00
CA LYS A 141 -21.91 1.75 7.37
C LYS A 141 -22.44 0.55 8.12
N MET A 142 -23.75 0.55 8.36
CA MET A 142 -24.46 -0.57 8.97
C MET A 142 -25.50 -1.09 7.99
N THR A 143 -25.79 -2.38 8.08
CA THR A 143 -26.84 -3.05 7.33
C THR A 143 -27.92 -3.57 8.27
N ASP A 144 -29.18 -3.55 7.81
CA ASP A 144 -30.28 -4.15 8.54
C ASP A 144 -30.03 -5.65 8.77
N ILE A 145 -30.52 -6.16 9.90
CA ILE A 145 -30.31 -7.56 10.29
C ILE A 145 -31.06 -8.46 9.30
N ALA A 146 -30.33 -9.16 8.44
CA ALA A 146 -30.87 -10.13 7.48
C ALA A 146 -30.80 -11.56 8.01
N GLU A 147 -31.90 -12.32 7.87
CA GLU A 147 -31.96 -13.74 8.26
C GLU A 147 -31.18 -14.65 7.29
N THR A 148 -31.11 -14.29 6.00
CA THR A 148 -30.35 -15.01 4.97
C THR A 148 -29.41 -14.05 4.23
N VAL A 149 -28.12 -14.38 4.19
CA VAL A 149 -27.10 -13.57 3.51
C VAL A 149 -26.73 -14.20 2.17
N ASP A 150 -27.36 -13.73 1.09
CA ASP A 150 -27.11 -14.26 -0.26
C ASP A 150 -25.84 -13.70 -0.91
N ASN A 151 -25.37 -12.51 -0.49
CA ASN A 151 -24.22 -11.84 -1.12
C ASN A 151 -23.38 -11.02 -0.12
N ILE A 152 -22.07 -11.22 -0.11
CA ILE A 152 -21.12 -10.52 0.79
C ILE A 152 -20.84 -9.07 0.31
N LYS A 153 -21.06 -8.77 -0.98
CA LYS A 153 -20.57 -7.53 -1.62
C LYS A 153 -21.03 -6.22 -0.96
N SER A 154 -22.21 -6.21 -0.37
CA SER A 154 -22.83 -5.05 0.29
C SER A 154 -23.11 -5.29 1.77
N LEU A 155 -22.53 -6.33 2.35
CA LEU A 155 -22.74 -6.68 3.75
C LEU A 155 -21.78 -5.88 4.64
N TYR A 156 -22.32 -5.25 5.68
CA TYR A 156 -21.56 -4.48 6.66
C TYR A 156 -21.93 -4.96 8.07
N SER A 157 -21.51 -4.23 9.11
CA SER A 157 -21.89 -4.56 10.49
C SER A 157 -23.41 -4.47 10.67
N PRO A 158 -24.03 -5.38 11.44
CA PRO A 158 -25.46 -5.32 11.73
C PRO A 158 -25.81 -4.03 12.48
N TYR A 159 -26.96 -3.46 12.13
CA TYR A 159 -27.46 -2.23 12.74
C TYR A 159 -27.63 -2.36 14.26
N PHE A 160 -27.18 -1.33 14.99
CA PHE A 160 -27.36 -1.18 16.43
C PHE A 160 -27.49 0.31 16.79
N PRO A 161 -28.37 0.71 17.74
CA PRO A 161 -28.55 2.11 18.11
C PRO A 161 -27.38 2.64 18.96
N LEU A 162 -26.29 3.04 18.30
CA LEU A 162 -25.08 3.50 18.97
C LEU A 162 -25.27 4.80 19.77
N ASP A 163 -26.22 5.65 19.41
CA ASP A 163 -26.52 6.88 20.16
C ASP A 163 -27.01 6.61 21.59
N VAL A 164 -27.84 5.57 21.75
CA VAL A 164 -28.36 5.16 23.07
C VAL A 164 -27.22 4.61 23.92
N VAL A 165 -26.37 3.77 23.33
CA VAL A 165 -25.18 3.21 24.00
C VAL A 165 -24.22 4.32 24.41
N LYS A 166 -23.93 5.26 23.51
CA LYS A 166 -23.05 6.39 23.78
C LYS A 166 -23.51 7.19 24.99
N ASN A 167 -24.77 7.61 25.00
CA ASN A 167 -25.32 8.41 26.09
C ASN A 167 -25.25 7.63 27.42
N PHE A 168 -25.64 6.36 27.41
CA PHE A 168 -25.57 5.50 28.60
C PHE A 168 -24.14 5.37 29.11
N VAL A 169 -23.19 5.01 28.25
CA VAL A 169 -21.81 4.73 28.67
C VAL A 169 -21.12 5.99 29.19
N MET A 170 -21.35 7.15 28.58
CA MET A 170 -20.81 8.42 29.06
C MET A 170 -21.38 8.79 30.44
N THR A 171 -22.69 8.61 30.66
CA THR A 171 -23.31 8.83 31.98
C THR A 171 -22.81 7.82 33.01
N ALA A 172 -22.75 6.53 32.66
CA ALA A 172 -22.29 5.47 33.54
C ALA A 172 -20.80 5.64 33.93
N LEU A 173 -19.96 6.15 33.02
CA LEU A 173 -18.57 6.46 33.32
C LEU A 173 -18.45 7.65 34.28
N ASP A 174 -19.22 8.72 34.07
CA ASP A 174 -19.24 9.88 34.98
C ASP A 174 -19.72 9.48 36.38
N GLU A 175 -20.82 8.73 36.47
CA GLU A 175 -21.30 8.17 37.75
C GLU A 175 -20.25 7.26 38.41
N ALA A 176 -19.58 6.40 37.63
CA ALA A 176 -18.51 5.55 38.15
C ALA A 176 -17.33 6.36 38.72
N VAL A 177 -16.98 7.49 38.10
CA VAL A 177 -15.92 8.40 38.58
C VAL A 177 -16.37 9.15 39.83
N GLN A 178 -17.62 9.61 39.89
CA GLN A 178 -18.17 10.34 41.05
C GLN A 178 -18.34 9.44 42.28
N ILE A 179 -18.81 8.20 42.10
CA ILE A 179 -19.02 7.25 43.20
C ILE A 179 -17.69 6.77 43.77
N ASN A 180 -16.67 6.55 42.93
CA ASN A 180 -15.37 6.05 43.35
C ASN A 180 -14.38 7.13 43.83
N GLN A 181 -14.84 8.36 44.07
CA GLN A 181 -14.05 9.36 44.78
C GLN A 181 -13.70 8.90 46.21
N VAL A 182 -14.60 8.10 46.80
CA VAL A 182 -14.41 7.39 48.07
C VAL A 182 -14.33 5.89 47.80
N HIS A 183 -13.69 5.13 48.70
CA HIS A 183 -13.55 3.68 48.53
C HIS A 183 -14.94 3.01 48.53
N ASN A 184 -15.42 2.60 47.34
CA ASN A 184 -16.63 1.82 47.22
C ASN A 184 -16.37 0.37 47.68
N ARG A 185 -17.31 -0.22 48.42
CA ARG A 185 -17.24 -1.60 48.90
C ARG A 185 -17.90 -2.59 47.95
N ASP A 186 -18.85 -2.12 47.15
CA ASP A 186 -19.62 -2.94 46.22
C ASP A 186 -19.68 -2.25 44.85
N PRO A 187 -18.57 -2.27 44.10
CA PRO A 187 -18.56 -1.76 42.73
C PRO A 187 -19.36 -2.70 41.82
N ILE A 188 -20.02 -2.12 40.82
CA ILE A 188 -20.83 -2.86 39.84
C ILE A 188 -19.97 -3.95 39.16
N GLY A 189 -20.42 -5.20 39.21
CA GLY A 189 -19.66 -6.36 38.73
C GLY A 189 -18.65 -6.93 39.73
N GLY A 190 -18.66 -6.46 40.98
CA GLY A 190 -17.92 -6.99 42.13
C GLY A 190 -16.49 -6.48 42.29
N SER A 191 -15.90 -5.84 41.27
CA SER A 191 -14.55 -5.24 41.36
C SER A 191 -14.45 -3.94 40.57
N ASN A 192 -13.50 -3.08 40.95
CA ASN A 192 -13.22 -1.85 40.18
C ASN A 192 -12.75 -2.15 38.75
N GLU A 193 -12.10 -3.30 38.53
CA GLU A 193 -11.73 -3.74 37.19
C GLU A 193 -12.98 -4.03 36.35
N ASN A 194 -13.93 -4.80 36.87
CA ASN A 194 -15.18 -5.14 36.19
C ASN A 194 -16.11 -3.94 35.97
N LEU A 195 -15.91 -2.86 36.73
CA LEU A 195 -16.59 -1.58 36.53
C LEU A 195 -15.94 -0.76 35.41
N PHE A 196 -14.66 -0.43 35.53
CA PHE A 196 -14.00 0.53 34.62
C PHE A 196 -13.55 -0.10 33.31
N LEU A 197 -13.10 -1.35 33.30
CA LEU A 197 -12.55 -1.97 32.09
C LEU A 197 -13.56 -2.01 30.93
N PRO A 198 -14.81 -2.49 31.10
CA PRO A 198 -15.77 -2.56 30.00
C PRO A 198 -16.23 -1.18 29.53
N LEU A 199 -16.41 -0.24 30.47
CA LEU A 199 -16.82 1.13 30.16
C LEU A 199 -15.75 1.85 29.34
N LEU A 200 -14.50 1.84 29.80
CA LEU A 200 -13.39 2.49 29.08
C LEU A 200 -13.15 1.87 27.70
N LYS A 201 -13.22 0.53 27.61
CA LYS A 201 -13.08 -0.18 26.34
C LYS A 201 -14.18 0.23 25.35
N LEU A 202 -15.42 0.37 25.82
CA LEU A 202 -16.53 0.77 24.96
C LEU A 202 -16.45 2.26 24.55
N VAL A 203 -16.07 3.16 25.46
CA VAL A 203 -15.80 4.58 25.12
C VAL A 203 -14.71 4.68 24.06
N ASP A 204 -13.61 3.94 24.22
CA ASP A 204 -12.50 3.92 23.27
C ASP A 204 -12.94 3.48 21.87
N ARG A 205 -13.71 2.39 21.78
CA ARG A 205 -14.25 1.91 20.50
C ARG A 205 -15.25 2.89 19.89
N LEU A 206 -16.09 3.55 20.68
CA LEU A 206 -17.01 4.60 20.20
C LEU A 206 -16.27 5.85 19.71
N LEU A 207 -15.14 6.20 20.33
CA LEU A 207 -14.25 7.27 19.86
C LEU A 207 -13.69 6.93 18.47
N LEU A 208 -13.15 5.72 18.30
CA LEU A 208 -12.58 5.27 17.02
C LEU A 208 -13.61 5.23 15.90
N VAL A 209 -14.83 4.79 16.21
CA VAL A 209 -15.94 4.72 15.23
C VAL A 209 -16.51 6.10 14.88
N GLY A 210 -16.15 7.14 15.63
CA GLY A 210 -16.55 8.52 15.36
C GLY A 210 -17.98 8.86 15.83
N MET A 211 -18.48 8.18 16.86
CA MET A 211 -19.80 8.45 17.45
C MET A 211 -19.75 9.51 18.55
N LEU A 212 -18.59 9.73 19.17
CA LEU A 212 -18.42 10.79 20.16
C LEU A 212 -18.48 12.17 19.50
N THR A 213 -19.10 13.13 20.20
CA THR A 213 -19.15 14.54 19.81
C THR A 213 -18.09 15.36 20.55
N ASP A 214 -17.85 16.59 20.10
CA ASP A 214 -16.94 17.53 20.78
C ASP A 214 -17.34 17.73 22.26
N GLU A 215 -18.64 17.79 22.56
CA GLU A 215 -19.15 17.88 23.94
C GLU A 215 -18.82 16.64 24.78
N ASP A 216 -18.89 15.46 24.16
CA ASP A 216 -18.58 14.19 24.84
C ASP A 216 -17.08 14.09 25.14
N VAL A 217 -16.22 14.57 24.25
CA VAL A 217 -14.76 14.60 24.47
C VAL A 217 -14.38 15.58 25.57
N VAL A 218 -15.00 16.76 25.63
CA VAL A 218 -14.76 17.69 26.73
C VAL A 218 -15.14 17.07 28.08
N LYS A 219 -16.31 16.42 28.17
CA LYS A 219 -16.71 15.68 29.38
C LYS A 219 -15.71 14.57 29.72
N LEU A 220 -15.24 13.84 28.71
CA LEU A 220 -14.23 12.79 28.89
C LEU A 220 -12.91 13.33 29.44
N LEU A 221 -12.41 14.45 28.90
CA LEU A 221 -11.19 15.11 29.38
C LEU A 221 -11.34 15.59 30.83
N ILE A 222 -12.50 16.13 31.19
CA ILE A 222 -12.81 16.52 32.59
C ILE A 222 -12.82 15.28 33.51
N MET A 223 -13.35 14.13 33.06
CA MET A 223 -13.32 12.89 33.83
C MET A 223 -11.89 12.34 33.99
N ILE A 224 -11.04 12.50 32.96
CA ILE A 224 -9.64 12.05 32.98
C ILE A 224 -8.84 12.88 33.98
N ASP A 225 -8.92 14.20 33.87
CA ASP A 225 -8.22 15.15 34.74
C ASP A 225 -9.00 16.47 34.91
N PRO A 226 -9.78 16.64 36.00
CA PRO A 226 -10.61 17.82 36.18
C PRO A 226 -9.80 19.10 36.43
N GLU A 227 -8.62 19.00 37.06
CA GLU A 227 -7.79 20.17 37.39
C GLU A 227 -7.35 20.94 36.14
N THR A 228 -7.12 20.24 35.03
CA THR A 228 -6.66 20.85 33.78
C THR A 228 -7.80 21.31 32.86
N TRP A 229 -8.91 20.58 32.85
CA TRP A 229 -9.93 20.72 31.81
C TRP A 229 -11.25 21.34 32.28
N ASP A 230 -11.50 21.42 33.59
CA ASP A 230 -12.70 22.02 34.15
C ASP A 230 -12.42 23.48 34.55
N ASP A 231 -12.91 24.43 33.76
CA ASP A 231 -12.77 25.87 34.02
C ASP A 231 -13.40 26.30 35.36
N SER A 232 -14.28 25.48 35.94
CA SER A 232 -14.95 25.72 37.22
C SER A 232 -14.26 25.05 38.42
N PHE A 233 -13.16 24.31 38.20
CA PHE A 233 -12.45 23.57 39.23
C PHE A 233 -11.81 24.48 40.28
N GLN A 234 -12.17 24.29 41.55
CA GLN A 234 -11.62 25.05 42.67
C GLN A 234 -10.71 24.19 43.54
N LYS A 235 -9.39 24.32 43.32
CA LYS A 235 -8.34 23.56 44.02
C LYS A 235 -8.40 23.70 45.55
N ASP A 236 -8.67 24.91 46.05
CA ASP A 236 -8.77 25.23 47.49
C ASP A 236 -10.24 25.40 47.95
N GLY A 237 -11.18 24.70 47.31
CA GLY A 237 -12.62 24.88 47.50
C GLY A 237 -13.40 23.57 47.59
N LYS A 238 -14.53 23.50 46.88
CA LYS A 238 -15.43 22.32 46.91
C LYS A 238 -14.83 21.08 46.27
N ASP A 239 -13.83 21.24 45.40
CA ASP A 239 -13.24 20.19 44.58
C ASP A 239 -11.89 19.67 45.10
N GLU A 240 -11.47 20.05 46.32
CA GLU A 240 -10.18 19.63 46.93
C GLU A 240 -9.97 18.11 46.92
N HIS A 241 -11.07 17.33 46.97
CA HIS A 241 -11.02 15.86 46.96
C HIS A 241 -11.48 15.23 45.65
N ARG A 242 -11.83 16.02 44.63
CA ARG A 242 -12.29 15.52 43.33
C ARG A 242 -11.08 15.07 42.50
N LYS A 243 -10.93 13.77 42.34
CA LYS A 243 -9.85 13.12 41.57
C LYS A 243 -10.35 12.73 40.18
N GLY A 244 -9.52 12.98 39.17
CA GLY A 244 -9.71 12.39 37.84
C GLY A 244 -9.28 10.93 37.76
N LEU A 245 -9.66 10.24 36.69
CA LEU A 245 -9.34 8.83 36.45
C LEU A 245 -7.84 8.53 36.58
N LEU A 246 -6.96 9.43 36.14
CA LEU A 246 -5.50 9.24 36.21
C LEU A 246 -4.97 9.17 37.65
N HIS A 247 -5.64 9.85 38.58
CA HIS A 247 -5.28 9.97 39.99
C HIS A 247 -5.93 8.89 40.87
N MET A 248 -6.86 8.10 40.31
CA MET A 248 -7.53 7.01 41.00
C MET A 248 -6.70 5.72 40.97
N LYS A 249 -6.91 4.84 41.96
CA LYS A 249 -6.29 3.51 41.97
C LYS A 249 -7.05 2.58 41.03
N MET A 250 -6.48 2.35 39.85
CA MET A 250 -7.04 1.47 38.81
C MET A 250 -6.26 0.16 38.70
N ALA A 251 -6.95 -0.92 38.32
CA ALA A 251 -6.34 -2.21 37.99
C ALA A 251 -5.54 -2.14 36.67
N GLU A 252 -4.61 -3.08 36.45
CA GLU A 252 -3.75 -3.10 35.25
C GLU A 252 -4.55 -3.12 33.94
N GLY A 253 -5.63 -3.91 33.87
CA GLY A 253 -6.49 -3.98 32.68
C GLY A 253 -7.10 -2.62 32.32
N ALA A 254 -7.58 -1.88 33.33
CA ALA A 254 -8.16 -0.55 33.12
C ALA A 254 -7.09 0.51 32.77
N LYS A 255 -5.89 0.42 33.36
CA LYS A 255 -4.73 1.25 32.96
C LYS A 255 -4.35 1.02 31.49
N LEU A 256 -4.42 -0.23 31.01
CA LEU A 256 -4.15 -0.55 29.61
C LEU A 256 -5.16 0.10 28.66
N GLN A 257 -6.45 0.00 28.95
CA GLN A 257 -7.49 0.66 28.13
C GLN A 257 -7.36 2.18 28.18
N MET A 258 -7.01 2.75 29.34
CA MET A 258 -6.72 4.17 29.46
C MET A 258 -5.53 4.58 28.56
N CYS A 259 -4.47 3.76 28.47
CA CYS A 259 -3.36 4.03 27.56
C CYS A 259 -3.80 4.08 26.09
N TYR A 260 -4.67 3.16 25.64
CA TYR A 260 -5.20 3.18 24.27
C TYR A 260 -6.03 4.45 24.01
N LEU A 261 -6.93 4.80 24.93
CA LEU A 261 -7.74 6.00 24.82
C LEU A 261 -6.87 7.27 24.71
N LEU A 262 -5.85 7.39 25.56
CA LEU A 262 -4.92 8.51 25.55
C LEU A 262 -4.09 8.56 24.25
N GLN A 263 -3.73 7.40 23.69
CA GLN A 263 -3.07 7.34 22.39
C GLN A 263 -3.99 7.85 21.27
N HIS A 264 -5.27 7.48 21.27
CA HIS A 264 -6.23 7.96 20.27
C HIS A 264 -6.47 9.47 20.39
N LEU A 265 -6.52 10.02 21.61
CA LEU A 265 -6.57 11.47 21.82
C LEU A 265 -5.32 12.17 21.29
N CYS A 266 -4.13 11.61 21.54
CA CYS A 266 -2.89 12.14 20.97
C CYS A 266 -2.86 12.04 19.43
N ASP A 267 -3.45 10.99 18.83
CA ASP A 267 -3.58 10.85 17.37
C ASP A 267 -4.48 11.95 16.78
N ILE A 268 -5.54 12.34 17.48
CA ILE A 268 -6.39 13.48 17.11
C ILE A 268 -5.58 14.78 17.14
N GLN A 269 -4.87 15.05 18.23
CA GLN A 269 -4.02 16.22 18.36
C GLN A 269 -2.95 16.29 17.27
N LEU A 270 -2.28 15.17 16.96
CA LEU A 270 -1.29 15.10 15.88
C LEU A 270 -1.93 15.46 14.53
N ARG A 271 -3.15 14.97 14.27
CA ARG A 271 -3.88 15.29 13.04
C ARG A 271 -4.20 16.78 12.93
N HIS A 272 -4.62 17.43 14.02
CA HIS A 272 -4.80 18.88 14.05
C HIS A 272 -3.52 19.65 13.72
N ARG A 273 -2.37 19.21 14.27
CA ARG A 273 -1.07 19.83 13.96
C ARG A 273 -0.72 19.69 12.48
N VAL A 274 -0.94 18.51 11.89
CA VAL A 274 -0.68 18.27 10.47
C VAL A 274 -1.61 19.12 9.59
N GLU A 275 -2.91 19.11 9.85
CA GLU A 275 -3.88 19.89 9.08
C GLU A 275 -3.62 21.41 9.19
N SER A 276 -3.27 21.92 10.37
CA SER A 276 -2.87 23.32 10.56
C SER A 276 -1.62 23.69 9.73
N ILE A 277 -0.63 22.80 9.66
CA ILE A 277 0.56 23.00 8.80
C ILE A 277 0.16 23.05 7.32
N ILE A 278 -0.76 22.19 6.88
CA ILE A 278 -1.23 22.19 5.48
C ILE A 278 -2.06 23.44 5.18
N ALA A 279 -2.92 23.88 6.10
CA ALA A 279 -3.71 25.10 5.96
C ALA A 279 -2.80 26.33 5.80
N PHE A 280 -1.80 26.46 6.68
CA PHE A 280 -0.77 27.49 6.57
C PHE A 280 0.03 27.39 5.26
N SER A 281 0.46 26.18 4.90
CA SER A 281 1.28 25.95 3.70
C SER A 281 0.54 26.31 2.42
N HIS A 282 -0.78 26.09 2.37
CA HIS A 282 -1.59 26.47 1.22
C HIS A 282 -1.55 27.98 0.96
N ASP A 283 -1.71 28.79 2.00
CA ASP A 283 -1.73 30.24 1.88
C ASP A 283 -0.33 30.80 1.61
N PHE A 284 0.66 30.26 2.34
CA PHE A 284 2.07 30.61 2.11
C PHE A 284 2.52 30.32 0.67
N ILE A 285 2.14 29.17 0.10
CA ILE A 285 2.46 28.83 -1.30
C ILE A 285 1.72 29.75 -2.27
N GLY A 286 0.47 30.13 -1.98
CA GLY A 286 -0.29 31.08 -2.81
C GLY A 286 0.38 32.46 -2.87
N ASP A 287 0.83 32.97 -1.73
CA ASP A 287 1.56 34.24 -1.65
C ASP A 287 2.93 34.14 -2.32
N LEU A 288 3.64 33.01 -2.12
CA LEU A 288 4.92 32.74 -2.74
C LEU A 288 4.84 32.67 -4.27
N GLN A 289 3.79 32.03 -4.82
CA GLN A 289 3.55 31.99 -6.27
C GLN A 289 3.28 33.38 -6.83
N THR A 290 2.55 34.22 -6.10
CA THR A 290 2.24 35.60 -6.49
C THR A 290 3.50 36.46 -6.48
N ASP A 291 4.33 36.33 -5.44
CA ASP A 291 5.66 36.97 -5.36
C ASP A 291 6.55 36.55 -6.52
N GLN A 292 6.63 35.24 -6.78
CA GLN A 292 7.45 34.70 -7.87
C GLN A 292 6.98 35.22 -9.24
N LEU A 293 5.67 35.29 -9.49
CA LEU A 293 5.11 35.84 -10.73
C LEU A 293 5.47 37.32 -10.90
N ARG A 294 5.37 38.11 -9.82
CA ARG A 294 5.78 39.52 -9.83
C ARG A 294 7.25 39.66 -10.19
N ARG A 295 8.15 38.92 -9.53
CA ARG A 295 9.60 38.95 -9.81
C ARG A 295 9.93 38.53 -11.25
N TYR A 296 9.21 37.54 -11.78
CA TYR A 296 9.36 37.12 -13.17
C TYR A 296 9.00 38.24 -14.16
N ILE A 297 7.89 38.95 -13.91
CA ILE A 297 7.44 40.07 -14.75
C ILE A 297 8.44 41.23 -14.69
N GLU A 298 8.95 41.57 -13.51
CA GLU A 298 9.96 42.61 -13.33
C GLU A 298 11.24 42.30 -14.10
N ILE A 299 11.76 41.06 -14.00
CA ILE A 299 12.95 40.62 -14.75
C ILE A 299 12.70 40.74 -16.26
N LYS A 300 11.52 40.34 -16.74
CA LYS A 300 11.15 40.40 -18.15
C LYS A 300 11.04 41.84 -18.68
N GLN A 301 10.64 42.79 -17.83
CA GLN A 301 10.49 44.21 -18.20
C GLN A 301 11.79 45.01 -18.04
N SER A 302 12.73 44.54 -17.22
CA SER A 302 14.02 45.17 -17.01
C SER A 302 15.06 44.79 -18.07
N ASP A 303 15.89 45.75 -18.49
CA ASP A 303 17.04 45.50 -19.37
C ASP A 303 18.31 45.25 -18.52
N LEU A 304 18.51 44.00 -18.10
CA LEU A 304 19.59 43.58 -17.19
C LEU A 304 20.82 43.05 -17.95
N PRO A 305 22.05 43.34 -17.49
CA PRO A 305 23.26 42.70 -18.01
C PRO A 305 23.20 41.17 -17.93
N SER A 306 23.73 40.46 -18.93
CA SER A 306 23.59 39.01 -19.07
C SER A 306 24.06 38.20 -17.85
N ALA A 307 25.09 38.67 -17.13
CA ALA A 307 25.59 38.01 -15.92
C ALA A 307 24.57 38.06 -14.76
N VAL A 308 23.82 39.16 -14.63
CA VAL A 308 22.79 39.34 -13.60
C VAL A 308 21.50 38.61 -14.01
N ALA A 309 21.13 38.69 -15.29
CA ALA A 309 19.99 37.96 -15.84
C ALA A 309 20.16 36.44 -15.68
N ALA A 310 21.36 35.90 -15.94
CA ALA A 310 21.65 34.47 -15.78
C ALA A 310 21.49 33.98 -14.32
N LYS A 311 21.90 34.79 -13.33
CA LYS A 311 21.70 34.46 -11.92
C LYS A 311 20.21 34.51 -11.54
N LYS A 312 19.51 35.61 -11.86
CA LYS A 312 18.09 35.78 -11.52
C LYS A 312 17.16 34.79 -12.23
N THR A 313 17.50 34.35 -13.43
CA THR A 313 16.69 33.36 -14.18
C THR A 313 16.97 31.90 -13.80
N ARG A 314 17.89 31.63 -12.87
CA ARG A 314 18.19 30.26 -12.42
C ARG A 314 16.97 29.59 -11.78
N GLU A 315 16.25 30.32 -10.94
CA GLU A 315 15.04 29.84 -10.25
C GLU A 315 13.99 29.27 -11.23
N PHE A 316 13.73 29.96 -12.35
CA PHE A 316 12.72 29.57 -13.35
C PHE A 316 13.18 28.45 -14.31
N ARG A 317 14.47 28.08 -14.26
CA ARG A 317 15.04 27.00 -15.08
C ARG A 317 15.18 25.69 -14.30
N CYS A 318 15.18 25.77 -12.98
CA CYS A 318 15.25 24.60 -12.11
C CYS A 318 13.90 23.86 -12.06
N PRO A 319 13.91 22.53 -11.87
CA PRO A 319 12.69 21.79 -11.62
C PRO A 319 12.03 22.23 -10.29
N PRO A 320 10.70 22.07 -10.13
CA PRO A 320 9.95 22.60 -8.99
C PRO A 320 10.50 22.20 -7.61
N ARG A 321 11.04 20.98 -7.46
CA ARG A 321 11.63 20.52 -6.19
C ARG A 321 12.90 21.30 -5.82
N GLU A 322 13.77 21.53 -6.79
CA GLU A 322 14.99 22.32 -6.58
C GLU A 322 14.66 23.80 -6.37
N GLN A 323 13.66 24.29 -7.09
CA GLN A 323 13.12 25.63 -6.94
C GLN A 323 12.62 25.88 -5.50
N MET A 324 11.78 24.99 -4.96
CA MET A 324 11.29 25.11 -3.58
C MET A 324 12.42 25.01 -2.56
N ASN A 325 13.40 24.12 -2.77
CA ASN A 325 14.58 24.04 -1.89
C ASN A 325 15.41 25.32 -1.90
N ALA A 326 15.56 25.97 -3.06
CA ALA A 326 16.27 27.23 -3.17
C ALA A 326 15.51 28.38 -2.49
N ILE A 327 14.17 28.41 -2.62
CA ILE A 327 13.32 29.42 -1.99
C ILE A 327 13.32 29.29 -0.47
N LEU A 328 13.16 28.07 0.06
CA LEU A 328 13.11 27.81 1.50
C LEU A 328 14.49 27.79 2.17
N GLY A 329 15.57 27.82 1.39
CA GLY A 329 16.96 27.78 1.86
C GLY A 329 17.44 29.05 2.57
N PHE A 330 16.59 30.05 2.80
CA PHE A 330 16.97 31.36 3.35
C PHE A 330 17.58 31.33 4.76
N LYS A 331 17.30 30.28 5.54
CA LYS A 331 17.89 30.09 6.89
C LYS A 331 19.40 29.81 6.87
N ASN A 332 19.92 29.31 5.76
CA ASN A 332 21.33 28.90 5.62
C ASN A 332 22.18 29.92 4.84
N LEU A 333 21.64 31.13 4.56
CA LEU A 333 22.32 32.16 3.77
C LEU A 333 23.05 33.16 4.70
N GLU A 334 24.37 33.23 4.55
CA GLU A 334 25.25 34.22 5.19
C GLU A 334 25.77 35.23 4.14
N GLY A 335 25.90 36.51 4.51
CA GLY A 335 26.57 37.53 3.68
C GLY A 335 25.82 37.97 2.41
N GLU A 336 26.54 38.18 1.31
CA GLU A 336 26.04 38.68 0.00
C GLU A 336 24.98 37.77 -0.65
N ASP A 337 24.80 36.55 -0.17
CA ASP A 337 23.78 35.62 -0.64
C ASP A 337 22.38 35.91 -0.07
N ARG A 338 22.26 36.72 1.01
CA ARG A 338 20.96 37.21 1.51
C ARG A 338 20.30 38.21 0.56
N GLU A 339 21.08 39.11 -0.07
CA GLU A 339 20.57 40.05 -1.08
C GLU A 339 20.10 39.36 -2.36
N ASN A 340 20.59 38.13 -2.61
CA ASN A 340 20.18 37.29 -3.73
C ASN A 340 19.11 36.25 -3.33
N CYS A 341 18.57 36.31 -2.12
CA CYS A 341 17.52 35.39 -1.69
C CYS A 341 16.27 35.60 -2.56
N PRO A 342 15.71 34.54 -3.17
CA PRO A 342 14.49 34.66 -3.96
C PRO A 342 13.24 34.88 -3.10
N CYS A 343 13.30 34.67 -1.78
CA CYS A 343 12.16 34.89 -0.88
C CYS A 343 12.18 36.32 -0.35
N GLY A 344 11.05 37.04 -0.44
CA GLY A 344 10.91 38.38 0.15
C GLY A 344 10.99 38.35 1.69
N GLU A 345 11.43 39.45 2.30
CA GLU A 345 11.59 39.57 3.75
C GLU A 345 10.27 39.31 4.50
N ASP A 346 9.15 39.86 4.02
CA ASP A 346 7.81 39.66 4.60
C ASP A 346 7.39 38.18 4.67
N LEU A 347 7.64 37.42 3.59
CA LEU A 347 7.34 35.98 3.53
C LEU A 347 8.25 35.19 4.46
N SER A 348 9.53 35.57 4.54
CA SER A 348 10.48 34.94 5.45
C SER A 348 10.11 35.15 6.93
N GLU A 349 9.62 36.34 7.28
CA GLU A 349 9.15 36.66 8.63
C GLU A 349 7.86 35.89 8.94
N HIS A 350 6.92 35.80 8.00
CA HIS A 350 5.68 35.03 8.17
C HIS A 350 5.96 33.54 8.46
N LEU A 351 6.86 32.92 7.69
CA LEU A 351 7.25 31.52 7.93
C LEU A 351 7.99 31.35 9.27
N THR A 352 8.81 32.33 9.67
CA THR A 352 9.54 32.29 10.94
C THR A 352 8.60 32.41 12.13
N LYS A 353 7.62 33.34 12.09
CA LYS A 353 6.58 33.49 13.12
C LYS A 353 5.75 32.22 13.29
N PHE A 354 5.32 31.60 12.19
CA PHE A 354 4.59 30.32 12.25
C PHE A 354 5.46 29.21 12.84
N HIS A 355 6.72 29.12 12.43
CA HIS A 355 7.66 28.13 12.96
C HIS A 355 7.90 28.31 14.46
N GLU A 356 8.11 29.53 14.95
CA GLU A 356 8.25 29.82 16.38
C GLU A 356 7.00 29.41 17.17
N LYS A 357 5.81 29.72 16.65
CA LYS A 357 4.54 29.34 17.27
C LYS A 357 4.34 27.82 17.31
N LEU A 358 4.68 27.12 16.23
CA LEU A 358 4.63 25.65 16.20
C LEU A 358 5.64 25.03 17.18
N MET A 359 6.87 25.57 17.22
CA MET A 359 7.91 25.09 18.13
C MET A 359 7.57 25.39 19.59
N TYR A 360 6.86 26.47 19.89
CA TYR A 360 6.35 26.74 21.23
C TYR A 360 5.50 25.58 21.76
N TYR A 361 4.53 25.08 20.98
CA TYR A 361 3.68 23.97 21.42
C TYR A 361 4.35 22.60 21.35
N VAL A 362 5.27 22.39 20.40
CA VAL A 362 5.84 21.06 20.13
C VAL A 362 7.10 20.82 20.95
N SER A 363 7.95 21.83 21.15
CA SER A 363 9.28 21.67 21.76
C SER A 363 9.25 21.26 23.23
N LEU A 364 10.36 20.67 23.67
CA LEU A 364 10.59 20.35 25.09
C LEU A 364 10.74 21.61 25.96
N SER A 365 11.05 22.76 25.36
CA SER A 365 11.09 24.05 26.08
C SER A 365 9.72 24.44 26.62
N ALA A 366 8.62 23.94 26.05
CA ALA A 366 7.28 24.05 26.61
C ALA A 366 7.13 23.33 27.97
N LEU A 367 7.98 22.33 28.23
CA LEU A 367 7.97 21.57 29.48
C LEU A 367 8.81 22.23 30.59
N GLN A 368 9.69 23.17 30.24
CA GLN A 368 10.45 23.94 31.23
C GLN A 368 9.50 24.91 31.94
N GLU A 369 9.56 24.95 33.27
CA GLU A 369 8.87 26.00 34.02
C GLU A 369 9.59 27.32 33.76
N PRO A 370 8.88 28.46 33.62
CA PRO A 370 9.54 29.72 33.89
C PRO A 370 10.05 29.64 35.33
N GLU A 371 11.35 29.89 35.55
CA GLU A 371 11.89 30.00 36.90
C GLU A 371 11.03 31.01 37.66
N GLU A 372 10.26 30.56 38.65
CA GLU A 372 9.63 31.47 39.60
C GLU A 372 10.76 32.24 40.30
N PRO A 373 10.68 33.57 40.42
CA PRO A 373 11.63 34.29 41.25
C PRO A 373 11.45 33.81 42.70
N GLU A 374 12.43 33.08 43.22
CA GLU A 374 12.47 32.61 44.61
C GLU A 374 12.05 33.73 45.58
N GLU A 375 10.95 33.54 46.31
CA GLU A 375 10.67 34.36 47.49
C GLU A 375 11.80 34.17 48.51
N PRO A 376 12.34 35.26 49.11
CA PRO A 376 13.50 35.15 49.97
C PRO A 376 13.09 34.58 51.34
N ALA A 377 13.41 33.31 51.58
CA ALA A 377 13.31 32.71 52.89
C ALA A 377 14.26 33.41 53.89
N ALA A 378 13.66 33.97 54.94
CA ALA A 378 14.33 34.62 56.05
C ALA A 378 15.24 33.66 56.85
N GLY A 379 16.46 34.09 57.22
CA GLY A 379 17.25 33.37 58.22
C GLY A 379 18.77 33.58 58.28
N ALA A 380 19.21 34.82 58.47
CA ALA A 380 20.44 35.24 59.19
C ALA A 380 21.77 34.45 59.08
N VAL A 381 22.81 35.04 58.45
CA VAL A 381 24.15 35.29 59.05
C VAL A 381 24.77 36.56 58.43
N LYS A 382 25.38 37.41 59.28
CA LYS A 382 25.90 38.77 59.00
C LYS A 382 26.93 38.85 57.84
N PRO A 383 26.87 39.85 56.94
CA PRO A 383 27.83 40.03 55.86
C PRO A 383 29.03 40.92 56.25
N GLY A 384 30.23 40.54 55.81
CA GLY A 384 31.46 41.33 55.92
C GLY A 384 31.55 42.49 54.91
N PRO A 385 32.51 43.41 55.10
CA PRO A 385 32.56 44.75 54.47
C PRO A 385 32.76 44.79 52.94
N PHE A 386 33.04 43.65 52.27
CA PHE A 386 33.19 43.60 50.80
C PHE A 386 31.86 43.77 50.04
N LYS A 387 30.71 43.44 50.64
CA LYS A 387 29.40 43.59 50.00
C LYS A 387 28.94 45.04 49.84
N ARG A 388 29.45 45.98 50.66
CA ARG A 388 29.09 47.41 50.53
C ARG A 388 29.72 48.08 49.32
N LEU A 389 30.90 47.65 48.90
CA LEU A 389 31.58 48.23 47.73
C LEU A 389 30.90 47.81 46.42
N CYS A 390 30.41 46.57 46.33
CA CYS A 390 29.69 46.07 45.15
C CYS A 390 28.29 46.70 45.00
N ASN A 391 27.60 46.99 46.11
CA ASN A 391 26.29 47.63 46.06
C ASN A 391 26.35 49.10 45.58
N ILE A 392 27.46 49.81 45.82
CA ILE A 392 27.62 51.19 45.34
C ILE A 392 27.85 51.22 43.82
N ILE A 393 28.51 50.21 43.26
CA ILE A 393 28.75 50.11 41.81
C ILE A 393 27.46 49.70 41.08
N ASN A 394 26.63 48.85 41.68
CA ASN A 394 25.34 48.46 41.09
C ASN A 394 24.28 49.58 41.17
N ALA A 395 24.24 50.35 42.26
CA ALA A 395 23.29 51.47 42.41
C ALA A 395 23.52 52.61 41.39
N VAL A 396 24.74 52.76 40.88
CA VAL A 396 25.07 53.75 39.82
C VAL A 396 24.65 53.24 38.43
N LYS A 397 24.47 51.93 38.26
CA LYS A 397 24.06 51.31 36.99
C LYS A 397 22.54 51.19 36.84
N GLU A 398 21.79 51.32 37.93
CA GLU A 398 20.32 51.25 37.96
C GLU A 398 19.62 52.61 37.69
N LEU A 399 20.37 53.70 37.53
CA LEU A 399 19.81 55.03 37.25
C LEU A 399 19.70 55.38 35.75
N GLU A 400 20.06 54.48 34.84
CA GLU A 400 20.06 54.72 33.38
C GLU A 400 19.14 53.81 32.54
N ILE A 401 18.16 53.12 33.16
CA ILE A 401 17.22 52.27 32.41
C ILE A 401 15.80 52.81 32.57
N GLU A 402 15.25 53.36 31.49
CA GLU A 402 13.82 53.68 31.37
C GLU A 402 12.98 52.39 31.49
N PRO A 403 11.80 52.43 32.13
CA PRO A 403 11.02 51.24 32.41
C PRO A 403 10.40 50.68 31.12
N LYS A 404 10.75 49.45 30.76
CA LYS A 404 9.93 48.61 29.88
C LYS A 404 8.77 48.04 30.71
N GLU A 405 7.57 48.07 30.15
CA GLU A 405 6.37 47.45 30.72
C GLU A 405 6.64 45.96 31.01
N GLU A 406 6.25 45.50 32.20
CA GLU A 406 6.30 44.09 32.58
C GLU A 406 5.28 43.31 31.73
N ASP A 407 5.76 42.41 30.87
CA ASP A 407 4.90 41.44 30.17
C ASP A 407 4.17 40.56 31.21
N GLU A 408 2.84 40.51 31.14
CA GLU A 408 2.04 39.58 31.95
C GLU A 408 2.55 38.13 31.76
N PRO A 409 2.61 37.30 32.82
CA PRO A 409 3.03 35.92 32.70
C PRO A 409 2.09 35.16 31.76
N GLN A 410 2.64 34.67 30.64
CA GLN A 410 1.91 33.92 29.62
C GLN A 410 1.23 32.69 30.25
N LYS A 411 -0.10 32.62 30.18
CA LYS A 411 -0.87 31.45 30.63
C LYS A 411 -0.52 30.25 29.75
N LYS A 412 0.01 29.19 30.36
CA LYS A 412 0.23 27.89 29.71
C LYS A 412 -1.09 27.33 29.21
N SER A 413 -1.09 26.70 28.03
CA SER A 413 -2.30 26.07 27.49
C SER A 413 -2.72 24.85 28.35
N PRO A 414 -4.02 24.53 28.45
CA PRO A 414 -4.50 23.31 29.12
C PRO A 414 -3.80 22.04 28.60
N GLU A 415 -3.52 21.98 27.29
CA GLU A 415 -2.81 20.89 26.63
C GLU A 415 -1.36 20.72 27.14
N GLU A 416 -0.64 21.81 27.39
CA GLU A 416 0.72 21.77 27.95
C GLU A 416 0.74 21.28 29.39
N VAL A 417 -0.21 21.75 30.21
CA VAL A 417 -0.39 21.30 31.59
C VAL A 417 -0.70 19.81 31.60
N PHE A 418 -1.62 19.38 30.73
CA PHE A 418 -1.99 17.97 30.59
C PHE A 418 -0.80 17.09 30.15
N ARG A 419 0.04 17.56 29.22
CA ARG A 419 1.26 16.83 28.80
C ARG A 419 2.19 16.56 29.98
N LYS A 420 2.39 17.53 30.88
CA LYS A 420 3.20 17.34 32.10
C LYS A 420 2.57 16.31 33.05
N ILE A 421 1.26 16.40 33.26
CA ILE A 421 0.50 15.47 34.12
C ILE A 421 0.55 14.05 33.55
N LEU A 422 0.47 13.89 32.24
CA LEU A 422 0.57 12.59 31.58
C LEU A 422 1.94 11.94 31.85
N ILE A 423 3.02 12.70 31.66
CA ILE A 423 4.38 12.22 31.89
C ILE A 423 4.56 11.82 33.35
N SER A 424 4.16 12.68 34.30
CA SER A 424 4.28 12.39 35.73
C SER A 424 3.43 11.19 36.15
N THR A 425 2.25 11.03 35.56
CA THR A 425 1.34 9.89 35.84
C THR A 425 1.93 8.56 35.36
N ILE A 426 2.49 8.50 34.14
CA ILE A 426 3.09 7.27 33.62
C ILE A 426 4.29 6.84 34.47
N VAL A 427 5.14 7.79 34.87
CA VAL A 427 6.27 7.53 35.78
C VAL A 427 5.76 7.05 37.14
N ARG A 428 4.76 7.74 37.71
CA ARG A 428 4.14 7.34 38.98
C ARG A 428 3.58 5.92 38.92
N TRP A 429 2.86 5.53 37.86
CA TRP A 429 2.34 4.18 37.72
C TRP A 429 3.42 3.10 37.69
N ALA A 430 4.60 3.41 37.15
CA ALA A 430 5.75 2.50 37.13
C ALA A 430 6.47 2.43 38.50
N GLU A 431 6.45 3.52 39.27
CA GLU A 431 7.05 3.60 40.61
C GLU A 431 6.16 3.00 41.72
N GLU A 432 4.84 3.09 41.58
CA GLU A 432 3.87 2.65 42.58
C GLU A 432 3.84 1.12 42.77
N SER A 433 3.97 0.36 41.68
CA SER A 433 3.80 -1.11 41.70
C SER A 433 4.56 -1.78 40.55
N GLN A 434 5.07 -2.98 40.81
CA GLN A 434 5.61 -3.83 39.74
C GLN A 434 4.47 -4.29 38.81
N ILE A 435 4.58 -3.95 37.53
CA ILE A 435 3.59 -4.28 36.51
C ILE A 435 3.88 -5.68 35.95
N GLU A 436 2.88 -6.55 35.95
CA GLU A 436 3.01 -7.93 35.44
C GLU A 436 2.77 -8.00 33.92
N THR A 437 1.82 -7.22 33.41
CA THR A 437 1.40 -7.29 32.01
C THR A 437 2.41 -6.62 31.07
N PRO A 438 3.11 -7.36 30.17
CA PRO A 438 4.11 -6.76 29.28
C PRO A 438 3.50 -5.82 28.23
N LYS A 439 2.23 -6.05 27.86
CA LYS A 439 1.50 -5.18 26.94
C LYS A 439 1.31 -3.77 27.53
N LEU A 440 0.93 -3.68 28.81
CA LEU A 440 0.77 -2.39 29.50
C LEU A 440 2.09 -1.62 29.53
N VAL A 441 3.20 -2.29 29.85
CA VAL A 441 4.54 -1.68 29.84
C VAL A 441 4.88 -1.10 28.47
N ARG A 442 4.62 -1.85 27.39
CA ARG A 442 4.86 -1.38 26.02
C ARG A 442 4.05 -0.12 25.70
N GLU A 443 2.77 -0.10 26.01
CA GLU A 443 1.90 1.04 25.69
C GLU A 443 2.19 2.27 26.55
N MET A 444 2.55 2.09 27.82
CA MET A 444 3.01 3.16 28.70
C MET A 444 4.28 3.83 28.17
N PHE A 445 5.31 3.03 27.82
CA PHE A 445 6.56 3.59 27.26
C PHE A 445 6.35 4.18 25.86
N SER A 446 5.50 3.57 25.03
CA SER A 446 5.11 4.13 23.73
C SER A 446 4.52 5.53 23.89
N LEU A 447 3.56 5.69 24.82
CA LEU A 447 2.95 6.98 25.12
C LEU A 447 3.97 7.99 25.68
N LEU A 448 4.87 7.55 26.57
CA LEU A 448 5.92 8.40 27.12
C LEU A 448 6.88 8.91 26.03
N VAL A 449 7.38 8.01 25.17
CA VAL A 449 8.27 8.37 24.05
C VAL A 449 7.58 9.37 23.13
N ARG A 450 6.30 9.17 22.85
CA ARG A 450 5.50 10.08 22.03
C ARG A 450 5.42 11.49 22.63
N GLN A 451 5.26 11.60 23.95
CA GLN A 451 5.25 12.90 24.61
C GLN A 451 6.61 13.60 24.60
N TYR A 452 7.75 12.89 24.50
CA TYR A 452 9.06 13.53 24.38
C TYR A 452 9.46 13.80 22.93
N ASP A 453 9.20 12.85 22.01
CA ASP A 453 9.52 12.91 20.58
C ASP A 453 8.34 13.44 19.72
N SER A 454 7.76 14.55 20.13
CA SER A 454 6.66 15.20 19.40
C SER A 454 7.10 15.70 18.01
N ILE A 455 8.37 16.13 17.87
CA ILE A 455 8.94 16.60 16.60
C ILE A 455 9.16 15.42 15.64
N GLY A 456 9.80 14.34 16.11
CA GLY A 456 10.04 13.17 15.28
C GLY A 456 8.76 12.46 14.89
N GLU A 457 7.73 12.48 15.76
CA GLU A 457 6.38 12.06 15.42
C GLU A 457 5.78 12.90 14.28
N LEU A 458 5.83 14.23 14.40
CA LEU A 458 5.31 15.15 13.39
C LEU A 458 5.99 14.97 12.03
N ILE A 459 7.32 14.81 12.01
CA ILE A 459 8.08 14.55 10.78
C ILE A 459 7.62 13.23 10.12
N ARG A 460 7.45 12.17 10.90
CA ARG A 460 6.96 10.87 10.41
C ARG A 460 5.53 10.96 9.86
N ALA A 461 4.67 11.77 10.49
CA ALA A 461 3.31 12.01 10.01
C ALA A 461 3.29 12.81 8.69
N LEU A 462 4.09 13.87 8.59
CA LEU A 462 4.20 14.70 7.38
C LEU A 462 4.72 13.91 6.17
N GLN A 463 5.64 12.95 6.37
CA GLN A 463 6.11 12.06 5.29
C GLN A 463 5.00 11.17 4.71
N LYS A 464 3.92 10.93 5.47
CA LYS A 464 2.76 10.13 5.05
C LYS A 464 1.56 10.99 4.67
N THR A 465 1.71 12.31 4.68
CA THR A 465 0.63 13.24 4.37
C THR A 465 0.54 13.46 2.87
N TYR A 466 -0.67 13.45 2.33
CA TYR A 466 -0.95 13.76 0.94
C TYR A 466 -2.08 14.77 0.83
N VAL A 467 -1.92 15.70 -0.11
CA VAL A 467 -2.84 16.82 -0.29
C VAL A 467 -3.57 16.64 -1.62
N ILE A 468 -4.90 16.68 -1.58
CA ILE A 468 -5.76 16.50 -2.75
C ILE A 468 -6.60 17.75 -3.02
N ASN A 469 -7.20 17.83 -4.20
CA ASN A 469 -8.19 18.85 -4.48
C ASN A 469 -9.53 18.47 -3.82
N SER A 470 -10.29 19.44 -3.32
CA SER A 470 -11.66 19.21 -2.80
C SER A 470 -12.57 18.51 -3.82
N LYS A 471 -12.39 18.77 -5.13
CA LYS A 471 -13.18 18.08 -6.20
C LYS A 471 -12.99 16.57 -6.25
N THR A 472 -11.83 16.07 -5.82
CA THR A 472 -11.48 14.64 -5.85
C THR A 472 -11.79 13.92 -4.53
N LYS A 473 -12.41 14.60 -3.56
CA LYS A 473 -12.71 14.07 -2.22
C LYS A 473 -13.52 12.77 -2.31
N ASP A 474 -14.59 12.75 -3.09
CA ASP A 474 -15.48 11.59 -3.23
C ASP A 474 -14.78 10.39 -3.89
N ASP A 475 -13.99 10.63 -4.94
CA ASP A 475 -13.23 9.59 -5.63
C ASP A 475 -12.22 8.93 -4.69
N VAL A 476 -11.54 9.73 -3.86
CA VAL A 476 -10.62 9.24 -2.83
C VAL A 476 -11.37 8.48 -1.74
N SER A 477 -12.53 8.96 -1.28
CA SER A 477 -13.36 8.25 -0.31
C SER A 477 -13.77 6.86 -0.81
N GLN A 478 -14.18 6.74 -2.08
CA GLN A 478 -14.50 5.44 -2.68
C GLN A 478 -13.29 4.51 -2.78
N MET A 479 -12.14 5.05 -3.20
CA MET A 479 -10.87 4.32 -3.22
C MET A 479 -10.52 3.77 -1.83
N TRP A 480 -10.70 4.60 -0.81
CA TRP A 480 -10.36 4.28 0.57
C TRP A 480 -11.24 3.16 1.12
N VAL A 481 -12.55 3.17 0.81
CA VAL A 481 -13.47 2.05 1.15
C VAL A 481 -13.04 0.75 0.46
N GLY A 482 -12.56 0.81 -0.78
CA GLY A 482 -11.99 -0.36 -1.46
C GLY A 482 -10.74 -0.87 -0.75
N LEU A 483 -9.85 0.03 -0.36
CA LEU A 483 -8.60 -0.29 0.33
C LEU A 483 -8.82 -0.86 1.73
N SER A 484 -9.79 -0.35 2.49
CA SER A 484 -10.10 -0.86 3.82
C SER A 484 -10.58 -2.32 3.76
N GLN A 485 -11.40 -2.65 2.77
CA GLN A 485 -11.85 -4.03 2.55
C GLN A 485 -10.72 -4.97 2.12
N ILE A 486 -9.78 -4.48 1.30
CA ILE A 486 -8.59 -5.25 0.96
C ILE A 486 -7.77 -5.56 2.22
N ARG A 487 -7.56 -4.55 3.07
CA ARG A 487 -6.78 -4.71 4.31
C ARG A 487 -7.46 -5.61 5.33
N SER A 488 -8.79 -5.60 5.42
CA SER A 488 -9.52 -6.53 6.30
C SER A 488 -9.37 -7.99 5.87
N LEU A 489 -9.14 -8.25 4.57
CA LEU A 489 -8.96 -9.61 4.03
C LEU A 489 -7.51 -10.10 4.09
N LEU A 490 -6.52 -9.22 4.30
CA LEU A 490 -5.10 -9.60 4.38
C LEU A 490 -4.77 -10.65 5.47
N PRO A 491 -5.25 -10.50 6.73
CA PRO A 491 -4.93 -11.47 7.78
C PRO A 491 -5.78 -12.74 7.69
N VAL A 492 -6.85 -12.73 6.88
CA VAL A 492 -7.82 -13.83 6.78
C VAL A 492 -7.38 -14.80 5.68
N GLN A 493 -7.63 -16.10 5.91
CA GLN A 493 -7.56 -17.07 4.84
C GLN A 493 -8.78 -16.94 3.92
N MET A 494 -8.57 -16.38 2.73
CA MET A 494 -9.65 -16.11 1.78
C MET A 494 -10.31 -17.37 1.23
N SER A 495 -11.63 -17.38 1.28
CA SER A 495 -12.53 -18.27 0.54
C SER A 495 -12.68 -17.82 -0.93
N GLN A 496 -13.27 -18.66 -1.78
CA GLN A 496 -13.49 -18.35 -3.19
C GLN A 496 -14.35 -17.09 -3.40
N GLU A 497 -15.33 -16.85 -2.54
CA GLU A 497 -16.20 -15.67 -2.62
C GLU A 497 -15.43 -14.39 -2.24
N GLU A 498 -14.56 -14.46 -1.24
CA GLU A 498 -13.67 -13.36 -0.83
C GLU A 498 -12.60 -13.09 -1.90
N GLU A 499 -12.08 -14.14 -2.55
CA GLU A 499 -11.21 -13.98 -3.71
C GLU A 499 -11.94 -13.27 -4.88
N GLY A 500 -13.20 -13.60 -5.13
CA GLY A 500 -14.04 -12.89 -6.10
C GLY A 500 -14.22 -11.41 -5.74
N LEU A 501 -14.50 -11.11 -4.47
CA LEU A 501 -14.66 -9.74 -3.97
C LEU A 501 -13.36 -8.94 -4.11
N MET A 502 -12.23 -9.52 -3.70
CA MET A 502 -10.91 -8.89 -3.77
C MET A 502 -10.55 -8.51 -5.21
N ARG A 503 -10.78 -9.39 -6.20
CA ARG A 503 -10.56 -9.07 -7.62
C ARG A 503 -11.41 -7.90 -8.11
N GLU A 504 -12.69 -7.88 -7.75
CA GLU A 504 -13.60 -6.78 -8.10
C GLU A 504 -13.12 -5.45 -7.49
N ARG A 505 -12.63 -5.46 -6.24
CA ARG A 505 -12.08 -4.27 -5.57
C ARG A 505 -10.78 -3.79 -6.19
N LEU A 506 -9.85 -4.69 -6.53
CA LEU A 506 -8.63 -4.33 -7.26
C LEU A 506 -8.94 -3.65 -8.59
N TRP A 507 -9.92 -4.18 -9.34
CA TRP A 507 -10.34 -3.58 -10.61
C TRP A 507 -10.99 -2.20 -10.42
N LYS A 508 -11.83 -2.03 -9.39
CA LYS A 508 -12.41 -0.72 -9.05
C LYS A 508 -11.35 0.30 -8.64
N LEU A 509 -10.28 -0.12 -7.97
CA LEU A 509 -9.16 0.77 -7.64
C LEU A 509 -8.43 1.26 -8.89
N VAL A 510 -8.16 0.37 -9.86
CA VAL A 510 -7.49 0.75 -11.12
C VAL A 510 -8.37 1.66 -11.96
N ASN A 511 -9.68 1.41 -12.00
CA ASN A 511 -10.63 2.22 -12.78
C ASN A 511 -11.01 3.56 -12.13
N ASN A 512 -10.39 3.92 -11.01
CA ASN A 512 -10.61 5.22 -10.39
C ASN A 512 -9.71 6.28 -11.04
N HIS A 513 -10.24 7.47 -11.32
CA HIS A 513 -9.46 8.58 -11.88
C HIS A 513 -8.28 8.99 -10.98
N THR A 514 -8.45 8.88 -9.66
CA THR A 514 -7.39 9.21 -8.68
C THR A 514 -6.15 8.33 -8.82
N PHE A 515 -6.31 7.10 -9.31
CA PHE A 515 -5.21 6.15 -9.50
C PHE A 515 -4.14 6.68 -10.47
N PHE A 516 -4.57 7.30 -11.57
CA PHE A 516 -3.67 7.85 -12.59
C PHE A 516 -3.31 9.32 -12.35
N GLN A 517 -4.20 10.10 -11.75
CA GLN A 517 -3.95 11.51 -11.45
C GLN A 517 -2.97 11.70 -10.28
N HIS A 518 -3.04 10.84 -9.27
CA HIS A 518 -2.27 10.93 -8.03
C HIS A 518 -1.46 9.64 -7.77
N PRO A 519 -0.45 9.32 -8.60
CA PRO A 519 0.30 8.06 -8.49
C PRO A 519 1.08 7.91 -7.18
N ASP A 520 1.49 9.04 -6.58
CA ASP A 520 2.18 9.06 -5.29
C ASP A 520 1.29 8.67 -4.12
N LEU A 521 -0.02 8.93 -4.21
CA LEU A 521 -0.99 8.59 -3.16
C LEU A 521 -1.06 7.07 -2.97
N ILE A 522 -1.16 6.31 -4.05
CA ILE A 522 -1.20 4.83 -4.02
C ILE A 522 0.05 4.23 -3.37
N ARG A 523 1.20 4.90 -3.56
CA ARG A 523 2.48 4.51 -2.96
C ARG A 523 2.54 4.87 -1.48
N ILE A 524 2.12 6.07 -1.08
CA ILE A 524 2.09 6.51 0.33
C ILE A 524 1.16 5.60 1.16
N LEU A 525 0.01 5.22 0.59
CA LEU A 525 -0.94 4.28 1.18
C LEU A 525 -0.47 2.82 1.11
N ARG A 526 0.72 2.55 0.57
CA ARG A 526 1.34 1.21 0.49
C ARG A 526 0.40 0.17 -0.11
N VAL A 527 -0.41 0.56 -1.10
CA VAL A 527 -1.36 -0.36 -1.73
C VAL A 527 -0.61 -1.51 -2.43
N HIS A 528 0.54 -1.20 -3.04
CA HIS A 528 1.41 -2.20 -3.65
C HIS A 528 1.94 -3.25 -2.65
N GLU A 529 2.32 -2.84 -1.42
CA GLU A 529 2.72 -3.78 -0.35
C GLU A 529 1.55 -4.70 0.02
N ASN A 530 0.33 -4.15 0.14
CA ASN A 530 -0.88 -4.94 0.44
C ASN A 530 -1.19 -5.96 -0.67
N VAL A 531 -1.14 -5.54 -1.94
CA VAL A 531 -1.38 -6.44 -3.09
C VAL A 531 -0.29 -7.52 -3.19
N MET A 532 0.96 -7.17 -2.92
CA MET A 532 2.05 -8.14 -2.84
C MET A 532 1.85 -9.15 -1.71
N ALA A 533 1.36 -8.72 -0.55
CA ALA A 533 1.03 -9.60 0.57
C ALA A 533 -0.10 -10.58 0.22
N VAL A 534 -1.16 -10.12 -0.48
CA VAL A 534 -2.19 -11.02 -1.02
C VAL A 534 -1.58 -12.04 -1.95
N MET A 535 -0.76 -11.60 -2.91
CA MET A 535 -0.11 -12.50 -3.86
C MET A 535 0.79 -13.53 -3.16
N MET A 536 1.57 -13.12 -2.16
CA MET A 536 2.39 -14.02 -1.33
C MET A 536 1.56 -15.09 -0.63
N ASN A 537 0.45 -14.70 0.01
CA ASN A 537 -0.44 -15.62 0.71
C ASN A 537 -1.10 -16.61 -0.25
N THR A 538 -1.58 -16.15 -1.40
CA THR A 538 -2.19 -17.01 -2.43
C THR A 538 -1.19 -18.00 -3.02
N LEU A 539 0.04 -17.56 -3.30
CA LEU A 539 1.11 -18.44 -3.81
C LEU A 539 1.58 -19.45 -2.77
N GLY A 540 1.71 -19.04 -1.50
CA GLY A 540 2.04 -19.93 -0.39
C GLY A 540 1.00 -21.04 -0.21
N ARG A 541 -0.29 -20.71 -0.33
CA ARG A 541 -1.41 -21.68 -0.32
C ARG A 541 -1.28 -22.68 -1.47
N ARG A 542 -1.01 -22.22 -2.69
CA ARG A 542 -0.82 -23.10 -3.85
C ARG A 542 0.34 -24.07 -3.64
N ALA A 543 1.46 -23.59 -3.13
CA ALA A 543 2.63 -24.43 -2.85
C ALA A 543 2.31 -25.51 -1.79
N GLN A 544 1.57 -25.16 -0.73
CA GLN A 544 1.12 -26.11 0.29
C GLN A 544 0.16 -27.16 -0.26
N ALA A 545 -0.83 -26.74 -1.07
CA ALA A 545 -1.78 -27.66 -1.69
C ALA A 545 -1.06 -28.66 -2.64
N GLN A 546 -0.06 -28.19 -3.39
CA GLN A 546 0.75 -29.05 -4.25
C GLN A 546 1.60 -30.07 -3.45
N SER A 547 2.14 -29.68 -2.29
CA SER A 547 2.87 -30.62 -1.42
C SER A 547 1.96 -31.65 -0.76
N ASP A 548 0.76 -31.27 -0.31
CA ASP A 548 -0.18 -32.18 0.34
C ASP A 548 -0.73 -33.25 -0.63
N THR A 549 -0.93 -32.86 -1.89
CA THR A 549 -1.34 -33.80 -2.95
C THR A 549 -0.25 -34.85 -3.19
N GLN A 550 1.04 -34.46 -3.18
CA GLN A 550 2.17 -35.39 -3.35
C GLN A 550 2.31 -36.38 -2.17
N VAL A 551 2.05 -35.94 -0.93
CA VAL A 551 2.11 -36.79 0.27
C VAL A 551 0.96 -37.80 0.29
N GLN A 552 -0.25 -37.43 -0.15
CA GLN A 552 -1.37 -38.37 -0.24
C GLN A 552 -1.18 -39.44 -1.33
N THR A 553 -0.59 -39.11 -2.48
CA THR A 553 -0.23 -40.11 -3.50
C THR A 553 0.85 -41.11 -3.08
N GLN A 554 1.68 -40.80 -2.08
CA GLN A 554 2.68 -41.74 -1.55
C GLN A 554 2.17 -42.59 -0.38
N ALA A 555 1.14 -42.15 0.34
CA ALA A 555 0.62 -42.86 1.53
C ALA A 555 -0.49 -43.87 1.20
N THR A 556 -1.26 -43.67 0.13
CA THR A 556 -2.34 -44.57 -0.28
C THR A 556 -2.21 -44.89 -1.76
N GLY A 557 -1.64 -46.06 -2.08
CA GLY A 557 -1.64 -46.65 -3.42
C GLY A 557 -3.04 -47.11 -3.87
N GLN A 558 -4.03 -46.24 -3.74
CA GLN A 558 -5.39 -46.43 -4.24
C GLN A 558 -5.67 -45.37 -5.30
N GLU A 559 -5.73 -45.83 -6.55
CA GLU A 559 -6.46 -45.17 -7.62
C GLU A 559 -7.95 -45.15 -7.24
N GLY A 560 -8.37 -44.14 -6.48
CA GLY A 560 -9.74 -43.95 -6.05
C GLY A 560 -10.14 -42.49 -6.27
N GLU A 561 -11.11 -42.29 -7.15
CA GLU A 561 -11.90 -41.09 -7.43
C GLU A 561 -11.27 -39.74 -7.06
N ALA A 562 -10.88 -38.99 -8.09
CA ALA A 562 -10.53 -37.59 -7.94
C ALA A 562 -11.62 -36.87 -7.13
N PRO A 563 -11.29 -36.21 -6.00
CA PRO A 563 -12.26 -35.35 -5.34
C PRO A 563 -12.74 -34.32 -6.37
N PRO A 564 -13.98 -33.80 -6.25
CA PRO A 564 -14.48 -32.80 -7.18
C PRO A 564 -13.43 -31.68 -7.23
N LYS A 565 -12.86 -31.45 -8.42
CA LYS A 565 -11.94 -30.33 -8.65
C LYS A 565 -12.76 -29.07 -8.41
N GLU A 566 -12.83 -28.61 -7.17
CA GLU A 566 -13.16 -27.22 -6.87
C GLU A 566 -12.27 -26.39 -7.80
N LYS A 567 -12.88 -25.55 -8.63
CA LYS A 567 -12.14 -24.72 -9.57
C LYS A 567 -11.17 -23.88 -8.74
N ASP A 568 -9.89 -24.19 -8.80
CA ASP A 568 -8.85 -23.48 -8.08
C ASP A 568 -8.76 -22.05 -8.63
N THR A 569 -9.44 -21.09 -8.00
CA THR A 569 -9.48 -19.67 -8.41
C THR A 569 -8.21 -18.92 -8.05
N SER A 570 -7.24 -19.57 -7.40
CA SER A 570 -5.99 -18.94 -6.94
C SER A 570 -5.19 -18.32 -8.09
N HIS A 571 -5.19 -18.96 -9.27
CA HIS A 571 -4.52 -18.41 -10.44
C HIS A 571 -5.15 -17.11 -10.95
N GLU A 572 -6.48 -17.01 -10.91
CA GLU A 572 -7.19 -15.79 -11.31
C GLU A 572 -6.91 -14.63 -10.35
N MET A 573 -6.72 -14.93 -9.05
CA MET A 573 -6.29 -13.96 -8.05
C MET A 573 -4.88 -13.44 -8.33
N VAL A 574 -3.92 -14.34 -8.59
CA VAL A 574 -2.54 -13.95 -8.94
C VAL A 574 -2.53 -13.06 -10.18
N VAL A 575 -3.30 -13.41 -11.21
CA VAL A 575 -3.46 -12.61 -12.44
C VAL A 575 -3.99 -11.21 -12.13
N ALA A 576 -5.02 -11.08 -11.30
CA ALA A 576 -5.58 -9.79 -10.91
C ALA A 576 -4.56 -8.92 -10.15
N CYS A 577 -3.81 -9.52 -9.22
CA CYS A 577 -2.72 -8.85 -8.50
C CYS A 577 -1.62 -8.38 -9.46
N CYS A 578 -1.13 -9.25 -10.34
CA CYS A 578 -0.09 -8.90 -11.30
C CYS A 578 -0.54 -7.78 -12.26
N ARG A 579 -1.77 -7.85 -12.77
CA ARG A 579 -2.32 -6.81 -13.63
C ARG A 579 -2.39 -5.45 -12.91
N PHE A 580 -2.84 -5.43 -11.65
CA PHE A 580 -2.83 -4.22 -10.82
C PHE A 580 -1.41 -3.66 -10.69
N LEU A 581 -0.43 -4.51 -10.36
CA LEU A 581 0.96 -4.11 -10.14
C LEU A 581 1.64 -3.62 -11.42
N CYS A 582 1.32 -4.21 -12.58
CA CYS A 582 1.78 -3.73 -13.88
C CYS A 582 1.26 -2.32 -14.17
N TYR A 583 -0.02 -2.02 -13.93
CA TYR A 583 -0.54 -0.66 -14.05
C TYR A 583 0.13 0.29 -13.05
N PHE A 584 0.31 -0.13 -11.80
CA PHE A 584 1.00 0.66 -10.78
C PHE A 584 2.42 1.05 -11.23
N CYS A 585 3.21 0.11 -11.76
CA CYS A 585 4.54 0.39 -12.30
C CYS A 585 4.52 1.40 -13.45
N ARG A 586 3.52 1.37 -14.34
CA ARG A 586 3.43 2.28 -15.50
C ARG A 586 3.11 3.73 -15.12
N THR A 587 2.56 3.97 -13.95
CA THR A 587 2.12 5.33 -13.55
C THR A 587 3.26 6.26 -13.16
N SER A 588 4.36 5.76 -12.60
CA SER A 588 5.45 6.61 -12.09
C SER A 588 6.78 5.84 -11.96
N ARG A 589 7.89 6.51 -12.28
CA ARG A 589 9.25 5.98 -12.06
C ARG A 589 9.55 5.70 -10.59
N GLN A 590 8.93 6.44 -9.67
CA GLN A 590 9.11 6.20 -8.24
C GLN A 590 8.31 4.98 -7.76
N ASN A 591 7.17 4.69 -8.42
CA ASN A 591 6.38 3.49 -8.16
C ASN A 591 7.10 2.23 -8.65
N GLN A 592 7.76 2.32 -9.81
CA GLN A 592 8.70 1.28 -10.28
C GLN A 592 9.80 0.99 -9.25
N LYS A 593 10.43 2.02 -8.70
CA LYS A 593 11.45 1.86 -7.67
C LYS A 593 10.93 1.15 -6.42
N ALA A 594 9.73 1.49 -5.96
CA ALA A 594 9.11 0.80 -4.83
C ALA A 594 8.84 -0.70 -5.13
N MET A 595 8.42 -1.02 -6.36
CA MET A 595 8.27 -2.42 -6.79
C MET A 595 9.60 -3.15 -6.95
N PHE A 596 10.67 -2.44 -7.30
CA PHE A 596 12.01 -3.01 -7.44
C PHE A 596 12.56 -3.55 -6.11
N ASP A 597 12.12 -3.00 -4.96
CA ASP A 597 12.49 -3.54 -3.64
C ASP A 597 11.94 -4.97 -3.43
N HIS A 598 10.83 -5.33 -4.10
CA HIS A 598 10.23 -6.67 -4.09
C HIS A 598 10.68 -7.57 -5.25
N PHE A 599 11.67 -7.13 -6.04
CA PHE A 599 12.08 -7.80 -7.27
C PHE A 599 12.57 -9.24 -7.06
N ALA A 600 13.29 -9.51 -5.97
CA ALA A 600 13.79 -10.86 -5.65
C ALA A 600 12.64 -11.88 -5.51
N PHE A 601 11.58 -11.50 -4.81
CA PHE A 601 10.40 -12.34 -4.60
C PHE A 601 9.63 -12.58 -5.91
N LEU A 602 9.52 -11.55 -6.77
CA LEU A 602 8.88 -11.70 -8.09
C LEU A 602 9.65 -12.69 -8.97
N LEU A 603 10.99 -12.65 -8.94
CA LEU A 603 11.82 -13.59 -9.68
C LEU A 603 11.76 -15.02 -9.12
N GLU A 604 11.58 -15.20 -7.81
CA GLU A 604 11.35 -16.52 -7.19
C GLU A 604 10.14 -17.25 -7.75
N ASN A 605 9.09 -16.50 -8.06
CA ASN A 605 7.80 -17.00 -8.50
C ASN A 605 7.52 -16.70 -9.98
N SER A 606 8.57 -16.43 -10.75
CA SER A 606 8.46 -16.01 -12.16
C SER A 606 8.04 -17.13 -13.11
N ASN A 607 8.16 -18.39 -12.71
CA ASN A 607 7.78 -19.57 -13.49
C ASN A 607 6.28 -19.88 -13.50
N ILE A 608 5.46 -19.03 -12.87
CA ILE A 608 4.04 -19.29 -12.66
C ILE A 608 3.23 -18.71 -13.83
N LEU A 609 2.37 -19.54 -14.44
CA LEU A 609 1.38 -19.15 -15.47
C LEU A 609 1.98 -18.67 -16.81
N LEU A 610 3.23 -19.00 -17.09
CA LEU A 610 3.90 -18.59 -18.35
C LEU A 610 3.43 -19.38 -19.58
N SER A 611 2.88 -20.57 -19.39
CA SER A 611 2.35 -21.47 -20.43
C SER A 611 1.06 -20.97 -21.10
N ARG A 612 0.41 -19.94 -20.56
CA ARG A 612 -0.86 -19.39 -21.05
C ARG A 612 -0.64 -18.04 -21.76
N PRO A 613 -0.78 -17.98 -23.09
CA PRO A 613 -0.63 -16.74 -23.85
C PRO A 613 -1.54 -15.60 -23.39
N SER A 614 -2.81 -15.89 -23.06
CA SER A 614 -3.80 -14.89 -22.61
C SER A 614 -3.37 -14.09 -21.38
N LEU A 615 -2.47 -14.65 -20.56
CA LEU A 615 -2.00 -14.03 -19.33
C LEU A 615 -0.79 -13.10 -19.55
N ARG A 616 -0.40 -12.81 -20.81
CA ARG A 616 0.66 -11.85 -21.12
C ARG A 616 0.36 -10.47 -20.52
N GLY A 617 1.30 -9.94 -19.74
CA GLY A 617 1.13 -8.69 -19.00
C GLY A 617 0.45 -8.85 -17.63
N SER A 618 0.18 -10.08 -17.19
CA SER A 618 -0.49 -10.38 -15.92
C SER A 618 0.20 -11.53 -15.14
N THR A 619 1.48 -11.79 -15.41
CA THR A 619 2.28 -12.77 -14.67
C THR A 619 3.29 -12.09 -13.72
N PRO A 620 3.82 -12.78 -12.69
CA PRO A 620 4.86 -12.22 -11.82
C PRO A 620 6.11 -11.76 -12.58
N LEU A 621 6.48 -12.46 -13.66
CA LEU A 621 7.57 -12.07 -14.56
C LEU A 621 7.29 -10.73 -15.25
N ASP A 622 6.03 -10.50 -15.68
CA ASP A 622 5.63 -9.23 -16.32
C ASP A 622 5.65 -8.07 -15.33
N VAL A 623 5.35 -8.31 -14.05
CA VAL A 623 5.48 -7.30 -12.98
C VAL A 623 6.95 -6.95 -12.76
N ALA A 624 7.82 -7.97 -12.69
CA ALA A 624 9.27 -7.77 -12.56
C ALA A 624 9.81 -6.95 -13.73
N TYR A 625 9.41 -7.28 -14.96
CA TYR A 625 9.72 -6.47 -16.14
C TYR A 625 9.19 -5.04 -16.02
N SER A 626 7.91 -4.85 -15.68
CA SER A 626 7.27 -3.54 -15.60
C SER A 626 7.94 -2.62 -14.56
N SER A 627 8.57 -3.20 -13.53
CA SER A 627 9.36 -2.46 -12.53
C SER A 627 10.67 -1.86 -13.07
N LEU A 628 11.16 -2.33 -14.22
CA LEU A 628 12.40 -1.87 -14.87
C LEU A 628 12.17 -1.12 -16.17
N MET A 629 10.99 -1.31 -16.77
CA MET A 629 10.64 -0.79 -18.09
C MET A 629 10.93 0.72 -18.22
N GLU A 630 11.69 1.09 -19.26
CA GLU A 630 12.04 2.48 -19.61
C GLU A 630 12.80 3.26 -18.52
N ASN A 631 13.39 2.56 -17.54
CA ASN A 631 14.09 3.15 -16.40
C ASN A 631 15.58 2.77 -16.36
N THR A 632 16.43 3.66 -16.87
CA THR A 632 17.87 3.44 -16.94
C THR A 632 18.52 3.29 -15.57
N GLU A 633 18.04 4.02 -14.54
CA GLU A 633 18.61 3.97 -13.19
C GLU A 633 18.42 2.59 -12.55
N LEU A 634 17.23 2.01 -12.69
CA LEU A 634 16.92 0.69 -12.13
C LEU A 634 17.58 -0.43 -12.92
N ALA A 635 17.68 -0.27 -14.25
CA ALA A 635 18.41 -1.22 -15.09
C ALA A 635 19.90 -1.32 -14.69
N LEU A 636 20.54 -0.19 -14.34
CA LEU A 636 21.91 -0.17 -13.82
C LEU A 636 22.03 -0.70 -12.39
N ALA A 637 20.94 -0.67 -11.61
CA ALA A 637 20.91 -1.21 -10.25
C ALA A 637 20.78 -2.74 -10.20
N LEU A 638 20.62 -3.41 -11.36
CA LEU A 638 20.52 -4.86 -11.44
C LEU A 638 21.79 -5.56 -10.98
N ARG A 639 21.61 -6.61 -10.19
CA ARG A 639 22.69 -7.46 -9.68
C ARG A 639 22.78 -8.78 -10.46
N GLU A 640 23.98 -9.35 -10.48
CA GLU A 640 24.27 -10.59 -11.21
C GLU A 640 23.36 -11.76 -10.81
N HIS A 641 23.09 -11.91 -9.51
CA HIS A 641 22.24 -12.99 -8.99
C HIS A 641 20.81 -13.00 -9.57
N TYR A 642 20.26 -11.83 -9.91
CA TYR A 642 18.91 -11.74 -10.48
C TYR A 642 18.85 -12.30 -11.91
N LEU A 643 19.82 -11.92 -12.74
CA LEU A 643 19.91 -12.40 -14.12
C LEU A 643 20.34 -13.87 -14.18
N GLU A 644 21.19 -14.31 -13.25
CA GLU A 644 21.57 -15.73 -13.13
C GLU A 644 20.34 -16.61 -12.85
N LYS A 645 19.41 -16.13 -12.03
CA LYS A 645 18.18 -16.87 -11.72
C LYS A 645 17.30 -17.09 -12.94
N ILE A 646 17.09 -16.04 -13.74
CA ILE A 646 16.37 -16.17 -15.01
C ILE A 646 17.11 -17.10 -15.98
N ALA A 647 18.44 -17.02 -16.03
CA ALA A 647 19.24 -17.95 -16.84
C ALA A 647 19.11 -19.42 -16.35
N ILE A 648 18.93 -19.66 -15.04
CA ILE A 648 18.62 -21.00 -14.51
C ILE A 648 17.26 -21.48 -15.02
N TYR A 649 16.21 -20.66 -14.94
CA TYR A 649 14.89 -21.05 -15.43
C TYR A 649 14.90 -21.29 -16.94
N LEU A 650 15.53 -20.41 -17.72
CA LEU A 650 15.70 -20.59 -19.16
C LEU A 650 16.47 -21.88 -19.51
N SER A 651 17.51 -22.22 -18.73
CA SER A 651 18.24 -23.48 -18.94
C SER A 651 17.38 -24.73 -18.67
N ARG A 652 16.39 -24.63 -17.77
CA ARG A 652 15.43 -25.73 -17.53
C ARG A 652 14.46 -25.87 -18.70
N CYS A 653 13.96 -24.76 -19.26
CA CYS A 653 13.13 -24.77 -20.46
C CYS A 653 13.84 -25.45 -21.64
N GLY A 654 15.16 -25.28 -21.78
CA GLY A 654 15.96 -25.95 -22.82
C GLY A 654 16.20 -27.45 -22.61
N LEU A 655 15.88 -28.00 -21.44
CA LEU A 655 16.14 -29.39 -21.05
C LEU A 655 14.88 -30.20 -20.71
N GLN A 656 13.76 -29.55 -20.44
CA GLN A 656 12.53 -30.18 -19.95
C GLN A 656 11.35 -29.78 -20.83
N SER A 657 10.49 -30.76 -21.12
CA SER A 657 9.21 -30.54 -21.79
C SER A 657 8.20 -29.91 -20.84
N ASN A 658 7.29 -29.10 -21.38
CA ASN A 658 6.23 -28.50 -20.59
C ASN A 658 5.14 -29.52 -20.26
N SER A 659 5.01 -29.89 -18.97
CA SER A 659 4.01 -30.86 -18.52
C SER A 659 2.56 -30.38 -18.74
N GLU A 660 2.29 -29.08 -18.60
CA GLU A 660 0.94 -28.53 -18.79
C GLU A 660 0.50 -28.60 -20.25
N LEU A 661 1.43 -28.42 -21.20
CA LEU A 661 1.13 -28.58 -22.63
C LEU A 661 0.93 -30.06 -23.00
N LEU A 662 1.72 -30.97 -22.42
CA LEU A 662 1.54 -32.40 -22.62
C LEU A 662 0.18 -32.90 -22.12
N GLU A 663 -0.27 -32.42 -20.95
CA GLU A 663 -1.61 -32.71 -20.42
C GLU A 663 -2.74 -32.21 -21.34
N LYS A 664 -2.52 -31.09 -22.03
CA LYS A 664 -3.45 -30.55 -23.05
C LYS A 664 -3.37 -31.28 -24.40
N GLY A 665 -2.50 -32.27 -24.54
CA GLY A 665 -2.35 -33.08 -25.76
C GLY A 665 -1.43 -32.49 -26.83
N TYR A 666 -0.60 -31.50 -26.49
CA TYR A 666 0.42 -30.96 -27.42
C TYR A 666 1.57 -31.96 -27.63
N PRO A 667 2.27 -31.89 -28.79
CA PRO A 667 3.39 -32.78 -29.08
C PRO A 667 4.58 -32.53 -28.14
N ASP A 668 5.23 -33.61 -27.72
CA ASP A 668 6.46 -33.51 -26.92
C ASP A 668 7.65 -33.06 -27.76
N LEU A 669 8.14 -31.84 -27.50
CA LEU A 669 9.30 -31.27 -28.18
C LEU A 669 10.63 -31.62 -27.48
N GLY A 670 10.60 -32.10 -26.23
CA GLY A 670 11.80 -32.27 -25.41
C GLY A 670 12.38 -30.99 -24.80
N TRP A 671 11.75 -29.83 -25.06
CA TRP A 671 12.10 -28.50 -24.53
C TRP A 671 10.87 -27.58 -24.64
N ASP A 672 10.89 -26.43 -23.96
CA ASP A 672 9.79 -25.47 -23.93
C ASP A 672 10.11 -24.13 -24.62
N PRO A 673 9.64 -23.92 -25.87
CA PRO A 673 9.80 -22.65 -26.57
C PRO A 673 8.88 -21.53 -26.08
N VAL A 674 7.75 -21.85 -25.43
CA VAL A 674 6.73 -20.87 -25.01
C VAL A 674 7.20 -20.12 -23.78
N GLU A 675 7.57 -20.83 -22.72
CA GLU A 675 8.13 -20.20 -21.51
C GLU A 675 9.49 -19.56 -21.79
N GLY A 676 10.30 -20.21 -22.62
CA GLY A 676 11.62 -19.71 -23.03
C GLY A 676 11.56 -18.32 -23.67
N GLU A 677 10.59 -18.06 -24.55
CA GLU A 677 10.41 -16.75 -25.20
C GLU A 677 10.17 -15.64 -24.16
N ARG A 678 9.39 -15.92 -23.11
CA ARG A 678 9.07 -14.94 -22.06
C ARG A 678 10.28 -14.54 -21.23
N TYR A 679 11.14 -15.50 -20.88
CA TYR A 679 12.40 -15.20 -20.18
C TYR A 679 13.38 -14.41 -21.06
N LEU A 680 13.43 -14.72 -22.36
CA LEU A 680 14.27 -13.98 -23.31
C LEU A 680 13.77 -12.54 -23.49
N ASP A 681 12.46 -12.35 -23.58
CA ASP A 681 11.84 -11.03 -23.67
C ASP A 681 12.12 -10.21 -22.41
N PHE A 682 12.05 -10.82 -21.22
CA PHE A 682 12.49 -10.17 -19.98
C PHE A 682 13.96 -9.71 -20.03
N LEU A 683 14.88 -10.59 -20.45
CA LEU A 683 16.31 -10.24 -20.58
C LEU A 683 16.51 -9.11 -21.61
N ARG A 684 15.70 -9.09 -22.67
CA ARG A 684 15.73 -8.05 -23.71
C ARG A 684 15.51 -6.67 -23.12
N PHE A 685 14.55 -6.55 -22.20
CA PHE A 685 14.27 -5.28 -21.52
C PHE A 685 15.31 -4.89 -20.47
N CYS A 686 16.01 -5.87 -19.86
CA CYS A 686 17.13 -5.56 -18.95
C CYS A 686 18.35 -4.98 -19.67
N VAL A 687 18.57 -5.37 -20.94
CA VAL A 687 19.73 -4.93 -21.72
C VAL A 687 19.46 -3.71 -22.60
N TRP A 688 18.20 -3.44 -22.95
CA TRP A 688 17.82 -2.38 -23.88
C TRP A 688 16.80 -1.43 -23.28
N VAL A 689 17.21 -0.18 -23.05
CA VAL A 689 16.39 0.84 -22.38
C VAL A 689 16.46 2.15 -23.16
N ASN A 690 15.31 2.75 -23.47
CA ASN A 690 15.20 4.05 -24.15
C ASN A 690 15.98 4.17 -25.48
N GLY A 691 16.21 3.05 -26.18
CA GLY A 691 16.93 3.02 -27.45
C GLY A 691 18.45 2.83 -27.33
N GLU A 692 18.95 2.63 -26.12
CA GLU A 692 20.37 2.41 -25.85
C GLU A 692 20.61 1.04 -25.17
N SER A 693 21.77 0.45 -25.43
CA SER A 693 22.20 -0.81 -24.80
C SER A 693 22.93 -0.56 -23.49
N VAL A 694 22.51 -1.23 -22.42
CA VAL A 694 23.19 -1.22 -21.11
C VAL A 694 24.34 -2.23 -21.14
N GLU A 695 25.57 -1.74 -21.39
CA GLU A 695 26.75 -2.60 -21.65
C GLU A 695 27.04 -3.60 -20.52
N GLU A 696 26.91 -3.18 -19.25
CA GLU A 696 27.20 -4.04 -18.10
C GLU A 696 26.26 -5.26 -18.04
N ASN A 697 24.96 -5.01 -18.23
CA ASN A 697 23.94 -6.06 -18.29
C ASN A 697 24.12 -6.94 -19.52
N ALA A 698 24.37 -6.35 -20.69
CA ALA A 698 24.58 -7.10 -21.93
C ALA A 698 25.78 -8.06 -21.84
N ASN A 699 26.92 -7.59 -21.33
CA ASN A 699 28.11 -8.41 -21.12
C ASN A 699 27.87 -9.55 -20.12
N LEU A 700 27.06 -9.30 -19.08
CA LEU A 700 26.69 -10.34 -18.13
C LEU A 700 25.74 -11.38 -18.77
N VAL A 701 24.70 -10.93 -19.50
CA VAL A 701 23.76 -11.84 -20.19
C VAL A 701 24.51 -12.73 -21.18
N ILE A 702 25.40 -12.17 -22.00
CA ILE A 702 26.25 -12.95 -22.92
C ILE A 702 27.05 -14.02 -22.15
N ARG A 703 27.68 -13.65 -21.03
CA ARG A 703 28.46 -14.60 -20.21
C ARG A 703 27.58 -15.70 -19.61
N LEU A 704 26.39 -15.37 -19.12
CA LEU A 704 25.45 -16.34 -18.53
C LEU A 704 24.94 -17.33 -19.58
N LEU A 705 24.58 -16.86 -20.78
CA LEU A 705 24.10 -17.70 -21.87
C LEU A 705 25.18 -18.66 -22.39
N ILE A 706 26.44 -18.25 -22.47
CA ILE A 706 27.54 -19.13 -22.92
C ILE A 706 27.91 -20.18 -21.86
N ARG A 707 27.80 -19.82 -20.58
CA ARG A 707 28.02 -20.78 -19.48
C ARG A 707 26.97 -21.88 -19.42
N ARG A 708 25.79 -21.64 -20.03
CA ARG A 708 24.63 -22.55 -20.07
C ARG A 708 24.12 -22.67 -21.51
N PRO A 709 24.77 -23.46 -22.37
CA PRO A 709 24.41 -23.58 -23.78
C PRO A 709 22.96 -24.08 -23.99
N GLU A 710 22.34 -24.67 -22.97
CA GLU A 710 20.94 -25.10 -22.97
C GLU A 710 19.97 -23.92 -23.17
N CYS A 711 20.35 -22.71 -22.75
CA CYS A 711 19.53 -21.50 -22.92
C CYS A 711 19.36 -21.07 -24.39
N LEU A 712 20.23 -21.51 -25.29
CA LEU A 712 20.19 -21.14 -26.72
C LEU A 712 19.20 -21.99 -27.53
N GLY A 713 18.60 -23.01 -26.89
CA GLY A 713 17.74 -23.99 -27.52
C GLY A 713 18.51 -25.06 -28.33
N PRO A 714 17.81 -26.11 -28.80
CA PRO A 714 18.47 -27.29 -29.38
C PRO A 714 19.24 -27.04 -30.68
N ALA A 715 18.85 -26.06 -31.50
CA ALA A 715 19.47 -25.78 -32.79
C ALA A 715 20.78 -24.97 -32.71
N LEU A 716 20.97 -24.18 -31.66
CA LEU A 716 22.13 -23.27 -31.51
C LEU A 716 23.12 -23.73 -30.43
N ARG A 717 22.81 -24.76 -29.65
CA ARG A 717 23.82 -25.45 -28.81
C ARG A 717 24.81 -26.18 -29.72
N GLY A 718 26.09 -26.29 -29.33
CA GLY A 718 27.22 -26.63 -30.21
C GLY A 718 27.18 -27.90 -31.09
N GLU A 719 26.16 -28.75 -30.97
CA GLU A 719 25.90 -29.92 -31.86
C GLU A 719 24.63 -29.74 -32.74
N GLY A 720 24.01 -28.55 -32.71
CA GLY A 720 22.72 -28.27 -33.33
C GLY A 720 22.79 -28.06 -34.85
N GLU A 721 21.63 -28.18 -35.50
CA GLU A 721 21.48 -28.16 -36.96
C GLU A 721 21.59 -26.74 -37.60
N GLY A 722 21.78 -25.70 -36.79
CA GLY A 722 21.88 -24.30 -37.23
C GLY A 722 20.54 -23.54 -37.24
N LEU A 723 20.61 -22.20 -37.24
CA LEU A 723 19.44 -21.31 -37.10
C LEU A 723 18.52 -21.42 -38.32
N LEU A 724 19.10 -21.42 -39.51
CA LEU A 724 18.35 -21.46 -40.77
C LEU A 724 17.49 -22.72 -40.85
N ARG A 725 18.05 -23.87 -40.48
CA ARG A 725 17.33 -25.15 -40.54
C ARG A 725 16.16 -25.16 -39.56
N ALA A 726 16.39 -24.71 -38.33
CA ALA A 726 15.35 -24.62 -37.31
C ALA A 726 14.18 -23.72 -37.73
N ILE A 727 14.47 -22.55 -38.32
CA ILE A 727 13.42 -21.63 -38.80
C ILE A 727 12.64 -22.23 -39.98
N ILE A 728 13.31 -22.91 -40.92
CA ILE A 728 12.64 -23.57 -42.05
C ILE A 728 11.70 -24.68 -41.54
N ASP A 729 12.16 -25.52 -40.62
CA ASP A 729 11.38 -26.65 -40.13
C ASP A 729 10.23 -26.18 -39.22
N ALA A 730 10.43 -25.14 -38.43
CA ALA A 730 9.38 -24.50 -37.64
C ALA A 730 8.32 -23.81 -38.53
N ASN A 731 8.73 -23.12 -39.61
CA ASN A 731 7.78 -22.52 -40.55
C ASN A 731 6.94 -23.60 -41.27
N LYS A 732 7.54 -24.70 -41.71
CA LYS A 732 6.80 -25.85 -42.28
C LYS A 732 5.85 -26.49 -41.28
N MET A 733 6.24 -26.57 -40.00
CA MET A 733 5.38 -27.10 -38.94
C MET A 733 4.14 -26.21 -38.76
N SER A 734 4.33 -24.89 -38.66
CA SER A 734 3.23 -23.93 -38.54
C SER A 734 2.33 -23.91 -39.79
N GLU A 735 2.89 -23.99 -41.00
CA GLU A 735 2.12 -24.13 -42.24
C GLU A 735 1.25 -25.39 -42.25
N ARG A 736 1.78 -26.55 -41.82
CA ARG A 736 1.00 -27.79 -41.70
C ARG A 736 -0.13 -27.67 -40.68
N ILE A 737 0.11 -27.00 -39.56
CA ILE A 737 -0.92 -26.74 -38.54
C ILE A 737 -2.02 -25.82 -39.12
N ALA A 738 -1.62 -24.75 -39.81
CA ALA A 738 -2.55 -23.82 -40.45
C ALA A 738 -3.37 -24.47 -41.58
N ASP A 739 -2.76 -25.33 -42.40
CA ASP A 739 -3.44 -26.07 -43.45
C ASP A 739 -4.45 -27.08 -42.88
N ARG A 740 -4.09 -27.75 -41.77
CA ARG A 740 -5.00 -28.64 -41.04
C ARG A 740 -6.21 -27.89 -40.46
N ARG A 741 -6.02 -26.65 -39.99
CA ARG A 741 -7.12 -25.80 -39.52
C ARG A 741 -8.10 -25.47 -40.66
N LYS A 742 -7.58 -25.04 -41.82
CA LYS A 742 -8.41 -24.73 -43.01
C LYS A 742 -9.19 -25.93 -43.54
N LEU A 743 -8.59 -27.12 -43.50
CA LEU A 743 -9.23 -28.37 -43.96
C LEU A 743 -10.43 -28.80 -43.10
N MET A 744 -10.51 -28.38 -41.82
CA MET A 744 -11.69 -28.62 -40.98
C MET A 744 -12.82 -27.63 -41.23
N ASP A 745 -12.52 -26.37 -41.54
CA ASP A 745 -13.54 -25.37 -41.92
C ASP A 745 -14.25 -25.75 -43.23
N GLU A 746 -13.59 -26.50 -44.12
CA GLU A 746 -14.12 -26.88 -45.43
C GLU A 746 -14.73 -28.29 -45.50
N ALA A 747 -14.48 -29.20 -44.53
CA ALA A 747 -14.97 -30.58 -44.61
C ALA A 747 -15.23 -31.24 -43.24
N GLU A 748 -16.50 -31.33 -42.83
CA GLU A 748 -16.99 -32.39 -41.95
C GLU A 748 -16.84 -33.75 -42.66
N GLY A 749 -15.70 -34.40 -42.45
CA GLY A 749 -15.51 -35.81 -42.74
C GLY A 749 -14.68 -36.10 -43.99
N THR A 750 -13.38 -36.37 -43.80
CA THR A 750 -12.72 -37.60 -44.26
C THR A 750 -11.43 -37.77 -43.46
N MET A 751 -11.39 -38.79 -42.59
CA MET A 751 -10.19 -39.23 -41.91
C MET A 751 -9.22 -39.89 -42.90
N SER A 752 -8.18 -39.17 -43.30
CA SER A 752 -6.88 -39.75 -43.64
C SER A 752 -5.91 -38.61 -43.92
N VAL A 753 -4.75 -38.63 -43.23
CA VAL A 753 -3.41 -38.18 -43.68
C VAL A 753 -2.65 -37.52 -42.51
N LEU A 754 -1.67 -38.30 -42.01
CA LEU A 754 -0.40 -37.96 -41.35
C LEU A 754 -0.29 -37.95 -39.81
N GLN A 755 0.78 -38.61 -39.37
CA GLN A 755 1.23 -39.00 -38.03
C GLN A 755 1.68 -37.81 -37.15
N PHE A 756 0.94 -36.70 -37.12
CA PHE A 756 1.26 -35.53 -36.30
C PHE A 756 0.05 -35.13 -35.46
N GLU A 757 0.05 -35.52 -34.19
CA GLU A 757 -0.97 -35.16 -33.21
C GLU A 757 -0.64 -33.79 -32.60
N HIS A 758 -1.40 -32.78 -33.01
CA HIS A 758 -1.39 -31.44 -32.41
C HIS A 758 -2.85 -31.01 -32.15
N PRO A 759 -3.18 -30.43 -30.98
CA PRO A 759 -4.52 -29.93 -30.68
C PRO A 759 -4.96 -28.85 -31.67
N LEU A 760 -6.26 -28.76 -31.96
CA LEU A 760 -6.86 -27.67 -32.72
C LEU A 760 -7.57 -26.73 -31.73
N PRO A 761 -7.73 -25.43 -32.04
CA PRO A 761 -8.41 -24.50 -31.14
C PRO A 761 -9.85 -24.94 -30.88
N GLU A 762 -10.32 -24.83 -29.63
CA GLU A 762 -11.69 -25.24 -29.27
C GLU A 762 -12.76 -24.29 -29.83
N SER A 763 -12.40 -23.03 -30.08
CA SER A 763 -13.23 -22.00 -30.73
C SER A 763 -12.37 -20.91 -31.37
N ASP A 764 -12.95 -20.02 -32.19
CA ASP A 764 -12.23 -18.86 -32.74
C ASP A 764 -11.82 -17.82 -31.66
N GLU A 765 -12.37 -17.93 -30.44
CA GLU A 765 -12.03 -17.10 -29.28
C GLU A 765 -11.08 -17.82 -28.29
N ASP A 766 -10.48 -18.95 -28.68
CA ASP A 766 -9.49 -19.65 -27.84
C ASP A 766 -8.17 -18.86 -27.77
N GLU A 767 -8.10 -17.90 -26.84
CA GLU A 767 -6.94 -17.04 -26.59
C GLU A 767 -5.71 -17.80 -26.06
N ASP A 768 -5.90 -19.02 -25.54
CA ASP A 768 -4.84 -19.87 -25.00
C ASP A 768 -4.32 -20.91 -26.02
N TYR A 769 -4.84 -20.90 -27.25
CA TYR A 769 -4.36 -21.75 -28.32
C TYR A 769 -2.91 -21.40 -28.72
N ILE A 770 -2.08 -22.43 -28.85
CA ILE A 770 -0.65 -22.30 -29.20
C ILE A 770 -0.39 -23.02 -30.51
N ASP A 771 0.15 -22.32 -31.50
CA ASP A 771 0.81 -22.95 -32.65
C ASP A 771 2.25 -23.28 -32.27
N THR A 772 2.58 -24.56 -32.08
CA THR A 772 3.94 -24.98 -31.67
C THR A 772 5.02 -24.58 -32.66
N GLY A 773 4.70 -24.51 -33.96
CA GLY A 773 5.64 -24.05 -34.99
C GLY A 773 5.91 -22.55 -34.86
N ALA A 774 4.87 -21.76 -34.62
CA ALA A 774 5.00 -20.31 -34.37
C ALA A 774 5.76 -20.03 -33.05
N ALA A 775 5.53 -20.82 -31.99
CA ALA A 775 6.26 -20.69 -30.73
C ALA A 775 7.78 -20.91 -30.91
N ILE A 776 8.18 -21.93 -31.67
CA ILE A 776 9.61 -22.17 -31.98
C ILE A 776 10.21 -21.01 -32.78
N LEU A 777 9.47 -20.48 -33.77
CA LEU A 777 9.91 -19.31 -34.54
C LEU A 777 10.11 -18.10 -33.64
N ASN A 778 9.15 -17.81 -32.76
CA ASN A 778 9.20 -16.67 -31.85
C ASN A 778 10.37 -16.80 -30.86
N PHE A 779 10.60 -18.00 -30.30
CA PHE A 779 11.76 -18.24 -29.43
C PHE A 779 13.08 -17.87 -30.11
N TYR A 780 13.35 -18.42 -31.30
CA TYR A 780 14.62 -18.16 -32.00
C TYR A 780 14.75 -16.71 -32.47
N CYS A 781 13.66 -16.09 -32.91
CA CYS A 781 13.69 -14.69 -33.35
C CYS A 781 13.89 -13.73 -32.18
N THR A 782 13.27 -13.98 -31.03
CA THR A 782 13.48 -13.20 -29.80
C THR A 782 14.88 -13.42 -29.22
N LEU A 783 15.42 -14.63 -29.30
CA LEU A 783 16.81 -14.91 -28.93
C LEU A 783 17.80 -14.09 -29.79
N VAL A 784 17.60 -14.06 -31.11
CA VAL A 784 18.44 -13.27 -32.02
C VAL A 784 18.27 -11.77 -31.79
N ASP A 785 17.05 -11.28 -31.51
CA ASP A 785 16.79 -9.88 -31.12
C ASP A 785 17.58 -9.51 -29.85
N LEU A 786 17.51 -10.34 -28.81
CA LEU A 786 18.25 -10.17 -27.56
C LEU A 786 19.76 -10.09 -27.82
N LEU A 787 20.31 -11.06 -28.55
CA LEU A 787 21.73 -11.10 -28.87
C LEU A 787 22.17 -9.88 -29.70
N GLY A 788 21.30 -9.38 -30.59
CA GLY A 788 21.55 -8.17 -31.39
C GLY A 788 21.61 -6.92 -30.53
N ARG A 789 20.71 -6.81 -29.54
CA ARG A 789 20.69 -5.70 -28.56
C ARG A 789 21.81 -5.78 -27.53
N CYS A 790 22.32 -6.98 -27.25
CA CYS A 790 23.53 -7.18 -26.44
C CYS A 790 24.82 -6.81 -27.19
N ALA A 791 24.77 -6.62 -28.52
CA ALA A 791 25.95 -6.25 -29.29
C ALA A 791 26.42 -4.83 -28.91
N PRO A 792 27.73 -4.62 -28.71
CA PRO A 792 28.27 -3.31 -28.37
C PRO A 792 28.07 -2.30 -29.51
N ASP A 793 27.89 -1.02 -29.16
CA ASP A 793 27.68 0.04 -30.16
C ASP A 793 28.92 0.25 -31.05
N ALA A 794 28.68 0.66 -32.29
CA ALA A 794 29.72 0.90 -33.29
C ALA A 794 30.76 1.94 -32.84
N SER A 795 30.34 2.94 -32.06
CA SER A 795 31.21 3.97 -31.47
C SER A 795 32.18 3.38 -30.44
N VAL A 796 31.71 2.45 -29.61
CA VAL A 796 32.52 1.78 -28.58
C VAL A 796 33.47 0.77 -29.21
N ILE A 797 33.03 0.11 -30.27
CA ILE A 797 33.89 -0.76 -31.09
C ILE A 797 35.03 0.07 -31.71
N ALA A 798 34.73 1.28 -32.24
CA ALA A 798 35.74 2.16 -32.81
C ALA A 798 36.79 2.63 -31.78
N GLN A 799 36.45 2.65 -30.49
CA GLN A 799 37.38 2.94 -29.39
C GLN A 799 38.31 1.76 -29.06
N GLY A 800 38.11 0.58 -29.64
CA GLY A 800 39.03 -0.56 -29.53
C GLY A 800 39.03 -1.27 -28.18
N LYS A 801 37.94 -1.21 -27.40
CA LYS A 801 37.84 -1.94 -26.13
C LYS A 801 37.88 -3.46 -26.36
N ASN A 802 38.84 -4.15 -25.72
CA ASN A 802 39.07 -5.60 -25.88
C ASN A 802 37.84 -6.46 -25.51
N GLU A 803 37.09 -6.06 -24.48
CA GLU A 803 35.89 -6.80 -24.04
C GLU A 803 34.76 -6.75 -25.08
N SER A 804 34.50 -5.56 -25.64
CA SER A 804 33.51 -5.36 -26.70
C SER A 804 33.87 -6.12 -27.98
N LEU A 805 35.16 -6.16 -28.35
CA LEU A 805 35.64 -6.95 -29.49
C LEU A 805 35.45 -8.45 -29.28
N ARG A 806 35.71 -8.93 -28.05
CA ARG A 806 35.49 -10.33 -27.68
C ARG A 806 34.00 -10.68 -27.72
N ALA A 807 33.13 -9.84 -27.16
CA ALA A 807 31.68 -10.03 -27.21
C ALA A 807 31.18 -10.10 -28.66
N ARG A 808 31.62 -9.18 -29.52
CA ARG A 808 31.26 -9.18 -30.96
C ARG A 808 31.75 -10.45 -31.67
N ALA A 809 32.96 -10.93 -31.38
CA ALA A 809 33.48 -12.16 -31.96
C ALA A 809 32.67 -13.40 -31.54
N ILE A 810 32.24 -13.46 -30.27
CA ILE A 810 31.35 -14.50 -29.76
C ILE A 810 30.02 -14.47 -30.51
N LEU A 811 29.39 -13.31 -30.64
CA LEU A 811 28.09 -13.19 -31.34
C LEU A 811 28.18 -13.67 -32.79
N ARG A 812 29.28 -13.34 -33.50
CA ARG A 812 29.55 -13.82 -34.87
C ARG A 812 29.79 -15.33 -34.96
N SER A 813 30.24 -15.96 -33.87
CA SER A 813 30.46 -17.40 -33.81
C SER A 813 29.18 -18.19 -33.53
N LEU A 814 28.23 -17.58 -32.82
CA LEU A 814 26.95 -18.21 -32.46
C LEU A 814 25.96 -18.19 -33.64
N VAL A 815 25.90 -17.09 -34.38
CA VAL A 815 24.99 -16.94 -35.53
C VAL A 815 25.79 -16.51 -36.76
N PRO A 816 26.06 -17.43 -37.72
CA PRO A 816 26.83 -17.12 -38.91
C PRO A 816 26.05 -16.25 -39.90
N LEU A 817 26.78 -15.51 -40.75
CA LEU A 817 26.18 -14.60 -41.74
C LEU A 817 25.32 -15.33 -42.78
N GLU A 818 25.70 -16.57 -43.14
CA GLU A 818 24.97 -17.40 -44.12
C GLU A 818 23.57 -17.76 -43.61
N ASP A 819 23.44 -18.07 -42.32
CA ASP A 819 22.15 -18.37 -41.70
C ASP A 819 21.22 -17.15 -41.74
N LEU A 820 21.74 -15.95 -41.45
CA LEU A 820 20.97 -14.69 -41.51
C LEU A 820 20.45 -14.41 -42.91
N GLN A 821 21.31 -14.55 -43.93
CA GLN A 821 20.92 -14.37 -45.34
C GLN A 821 19.85 -15.37 -45.76
N GLY A 822 20.03 -16.64 -45.38
CA GLY A 822 19.06 -17.70 -45.64
C GLY A 822 17.70 -17.40 -45.02
N VAL A 823 17.66 -16.97 -43.76
CA VAL A 823 16.39 -16.66 -43.06
C VAL A 823 15.70 -15.45 -43.69
N LEU A 824 16.45 -14.40 -44.03
CA LEU A 824 15.89 -13.20 -44.67
C LEU A 824 15.33 -13.48 -46.07
N SER A 825 15.89 -14.46 -46.79
CA SER A 825 15.41 -14.89 -48.11
C SER A 825 14.10 -15.69 -48.07
N LEU A 826 13.69 -16.22 -46.91
CA LEU A 826 12.42 -16.93 -46.75
C LEU A 826 11.25 -15.97 -46.95
N ARG A 827 10.14 -16.43 -47.52
CA ARG A 827 8.94 -15.60 -47.63
C ARG A 827 8.18 -15.62 -46.30
N PHE A 828 7.71 -14.46 -45.85
CA PHE A 828 6.79 -14.41 -44.71
C PHE A 828 5.38 -14.82 -45.14
N THR A 829 4.63 -15.41 -44.21
CA THR A 829 3.26 -15.87 -44.45
C THR A 829 2.32 -14.67 -44.47
N GLN A 830 1.52 -14.52 -45.54
CA GLN A 830 0.51 -13.47 -45.63
C GLN A 830 -0.86 -14.02 -45.23
N THR A 831 -1.41 -13.53 -44.12
CA THR A 831 -2.82 -13.71 -43.79
C THR A 831 -3.62 -12.58 -44.43
N ASN A 832 -4.38 -12.90 -45.48
CA ASN A 832 -5.25 -11.95 -46.18
C ASN A 832 -6.70 -12.28 -45.83
N PRO A 833 -7.31 -11.67 -44.80
CA PRO A 833 -8.71 -11.94 -44.48
C PRO A 833 -9.61 -11.50 -45.63
N ALA A 834 -10.68 -12.26 -45.89
CA ALA A 834 -11.67 -11.86 -46.89
C ALA A 834 -12.34 -10.53 -46.45
N ALA A 835 -12.86 -9.76 -47.42
CA ALA A 835 -13.50 -8.48 -47.12
C ALA A 835 -14.73 -8.67 -46.21
N GLY A 836 -14.57 -8.39 -44.91
CA GLY A 836 -15.61 -8.52 -43.88
C GLY A 836 -15.25 -9.42 -42.69
N GLU A 837 -14.14 -10.17 -42.74
CA GLU A 837 -13.69 -11.00 -41.61
C GLU A 837 -12.77 -10.20 -40.66
N GLU A 838 -13.03 -10.28 -39.35
CA GLU A 838 -12.12 -9.73 -38.34
C GLU A 838 -10.77 -10.45 -38.42
N ARG A 839 -9.67 -9.69 -38.29
CA ARG A 839 -8.34 -10.29 -38.18
C ARG A 839 -8.32 -11.22 -36.95
N PRO A 840 -7.74 -12.43 -37.03
CA PRO A 840 -7.61 -13.27 -35.85
C PRO A 840 -6.82 -12.52 -34.78
N LYS A 841 -7.43 -12.33 -33.61
CA LYS A 841 -6.86 -11.66 -32.43
C LYS A 841 -5.91 -12.59 -31.66
N SER A 842 -5.10 -13.39 -32.38
CA SER A 842 -4.14 -14.29 -31.74
C SER A 842 -2.81 -13.56 -31.51
N ASP A 843 -2.29 -13.65 -30.29
CA ASP A 843 -0.96 -13.16 -29.92
C ASP A 843 0.18 -13.93 -30.61
N MET A 844 -0.10 -15.08 -31.22
CA MET A 844 0.86 -15.87 -32.01
C MET A 844 0.31 -16.18 -33.41
N PRO A 845 0.45 -15.25 -34.37
CA PRO A 845 0.08 -15.49 -35.75
C PRO A 845 0.92 -16.64 -36.35
N SER A 846 0.26 -17.52 -37.10
CA SER A 846 0.91 -18.66 -37.76
C SER A 846 1.92 -18.24 -38.84
N GLY A 847 3.03 -18.96 -38.90
CA GLY A 847 4.10 -18.83 -39.88
C GLY A 847 5.11 -17.72 -39.57
N LEU A 848 6.06 -17.54 -40.49
CA LEU A 848 7.06 -16.48 -40.39
C LEU A 848 6.39 -15.11 -40.60
N ILE A 849 6.47 -14.24 -39.60
CA ILE A 849 5.91 -12.87 -39.65
C ILE A 849 6.96 -11.78 -39.93
N PRO A 850 6.55 -10.58 -40.39
CA PRO A 850 7.47 -9.46 -40.59
C PRO A 850 8.27 -9.08 -39.33
N GLY A 851 7.68 -9.18 -38.14
CA GLY A 851 8.37 -8.92 -36.87
C GLY A 851 9.55 -9.87 -36.63
N ASN A 852 9.41 -11.14 -37.00
CA ASN A 852 10.47 -12.14 -36.89
C ASN A 852 11.67 -11.76 -37.77
N LYS A 853 11.41 -11.30 -39.01
CA LYS A 853 12.47 -10.78 -39.88
C LYS A 853 13.12 -9.51 -39.35
N GLN A 854 12.36 -8.61 -38.73
CA GLN A 854 12.90 -7.39 -38.12
C GLN A 854 13.98 -7.72 -37.07
N SER A 855 13.75 -8.71 -36.22
CA SER A 855 14.73 -9.18 -35.24
C SER A 855 16.04 -9.65 -35.88
N ILE A 856 15.95 -10.39 -36.99
CA ILE A 856 17.12 -10.88 -37.74
C ILE A 856 17.89 -9.71 -38.40
N VAL A 857 17.17 -8.73 -38.95
CA VAL A 857 17.78 -7.52 -39.53
C VAL A 857 18.51 -6.71 -38.47
N LEU A 858 17.93 -6.54 -37.27
CA LEU A 858 18.56 -5.80 -36.18
C LEU A 858 19.90 -6.43 -35.77
N PHE A 859 19.94 -7.76 -35.67
CA PHE A 859 21.18 -8.49 -35.38
C PHE A 859 22.23 -8.29 -36.48
N LEU A 860 21.81 -8.40 -37.75
CA LEU A 860 22.68 -8.18 -38.90
C LEU A 860 23.30 -6.77 -38.88
N GLU A 861 22.47 -5.75 -38.63
CA GLU A 861 22.91 -4.35 -38.55
C GLU A 861 23.91 -4.13 -37.41
N ARG A 862 23.59 -4.58 -36.19
CA ARG A 862 24.42 -4.29 -35.00
C ARG A 862 25.71 -5.12 -34.93
N VAL A 863 25.70 -6.38 -35.37
CA VAL A 863 26.86 -7.29 -35.21
C VAL A 863 27.78 -7.29 -36.43
N TYR A 864 27.20 -7.41 -37.62
CA TYR A 864 27.97 -7.47 -38.86
C TYR A 864 28.15 -6.09 -39.49
N GLY A 865 27.08 -5.29 -39.50
CA GLY A 865 27.01 -4.07 -40.31
C GLY A 865 26.91 -4.40 -41.80
N ILE A 866 26.52 -3.42 -42.61
CA ILE A 866 26.49 -3.55 -44.08
C ILE A 866 27.62 -2.70 -44.66
N GLU A 867 28.86 -3.18 -44.53
CA GLU A 867 30.04 -2.43 -44.94
C GLU A 867 30.38 -2.62 -46.43
N THR A 868 29.95 -3.73 -47.05
CA THR A 868 30.28 -4.07 -48.44
C THR A 868 29.09 -3.87 -49.38
N GLN A 869 29.34 -3.25 -50.55
CA GLN A 869 28.31 -3.00 -51.57
C GLN A 869 27.71 -4.31 -52.12
N GLU A 870 28.52 -5.36 -52.29
CA GLU A 870 28.06 -6.66 -52.77
C GLU A 870 27.06 -7.33 -51.82
N LEU A 871 27.30 -7.25 -50.51
CA LEU A 871 26.38 -7.77 -49.49
C LEU A 871 25.05 -7.00 -49.51
N PHE A 872 25.11 -5.68 -49.66
CA PHE A 872 23.91 -4.85 -49.76
C PHE A 872 23.05 -5.23 -50.96
N TYR A 873 23.63 -5.35 -52.16
CA TYR A 873 22.87 -5.71 -53.37
C TYR A 873 22.26 -7.11 -53.27
N LYS A 874 23.00 -8.10 -52.74
CA LYS A 874 22.46 -9.45 -52.52
C LYS A 874 21.26 -9.46 -51.57
N LEU A 875 21.37 -8.79 -50.43
CA LEU A 875 20.26 -8.68 -49.46
C LEU A 875 19.06 -7.94 -50.06
N LEU A 876 19.31 -6.90 -50.87
CA LEU A 876 18.27 -6.15 -51.55
C LEU A 876 17.49 -7.03 -52.55
N GLU A 877 18.21 -7.79 -53.37
CA GLU A 877 17.61 -8.65 -54.41
C GLU A 877 16.91 -9.88 -53.82
N ASP A 878 17.57 -10.59 -52.90
CA ASP A 878 17.12 -11.90 -52.43
C ASP A 878 16.15 -11.84 -51.24
N ALA A 879 16.17 -10.76 -50.44
CA ALA A 879 15.33 -10.62 -49.24
C ALA A 879 14.36 -9.43 -49.30
N PHE A 880 14.88 -8.19 -49.39
CA PHE A 880 14.06 -7.00 -49.18
C PHE A 880 13.11 -6.67 -50.34
N LEU A 881 13.53 -6.83 -51.60
CA LEU A 881 12.64 -6.57 -52.75
C LEU A 881 11.43 -7.51 -52.81
N PRO A 882 11.58 -8.84 -52.61
CA PRO A 882 10.43 -9.74 -52.45
C PRO A 882 9.47 -9.30 -51.35
N ASP A 883 9.99 -8.91 -50.18
CA ASP A 883 9.21 -8.47 -49.03
C ASP A 883 8.45 -7.16 -49.31
N LEU A 884 9.11 -6.17 -49.92
CA LEU A 884 8.49 -4.91 -50.31
C LEU A 884 7.40 -5.11 -51.37
N ARG A 885 7.64 -6.01 -52.36
CA ARG A 885 6.61 -6.37 -53.34
C ARG A 885 5.41 -7.01 -52.66
N ALA A 886 5.64 -7.92 -51.71
CA ALA A 886 4.60 -8.57 -50.93
C ALA A 886 3.77 -7.55 -50.13
N ALA A 887 4.40 -6.53 -49.52
CA ALA A 887 3.72 -5.43 -48.85
C ALA A 887 2.85 -4.58 -49.80
N THR A 888 3.36 -4.24 -51.00
CA THR A 888 2.57 -3.48 -51.99
C THR A 888 1.36 -4.24 -52.55
N MET A 889 1.37 -5.58 -52.49
CA MET A 889 0.23 -6.40 -52.90
C MET A 889 -0.92 -6.35 -51.88
N LEU A 890 -0.62 -6.21 -50.58
CA LEU A 890 -1.62 -6.04 -49.52
C LEU A 890 -2.38 -4.69 -49.67
N ASP A 891 -1.67 -3.63 -50.05
CA ASP A 891 -2.23 -2.28 -50.24
C ASP A 891 -3.17 -2.16 -51.46
N ARG A 892 -3.10 -3.12 -52.40
CA ARG A 892 -3.96 -3.14 -53.60
C ARG A 892 -5.33 -3.74 -53.35
N VAL A 893 -5.50 -4.59 -52.34
CA VAL A 893 -6.78 -5.27 -52.05
C VAL A 893 -7.73 -4.38 -51.26
N SER A 894 -7.21 -3.44 -50.45
CA SER A 894 -7.98 -2.45 -49.68
C SER A 894 -8.51 -1.27 -50.51
N ARG A 895 -8.03 -1.08 -51.74
CA ARG A 895 -8.57 -0.07 -52.68
C ARG A 895 -9.57 -0.70 -53.65
N LYS A 896 -10.79 -0.97 -53.19
CA LYS A 896 -11.95 -0.90 -54.11
C LYS A 896 -12.20 0.59 -54.43
N PRO A 897 -12.38 0.98 -55.70
CA PRO A 897 -12.82 2.33 -56.02
C PRO A 897 -14.22 2.51 -55.45
N TYR A 898 -14.43 3.56 -54.67
CA TYR A 898 -15.77 4.10 -54.45
C TYR A 898 -16.34 4.50 -55.82
N ASN A 899 -17.26 3.70 -56.34
CA ASN A 899 -18.25 4.10 -57.34
C ASN A 899 -19.62 3.67 -56.84
#